data_AF-A0A8C1PCM7-F1
#
_entry.id   AF-A0A8C1PCM7-F1
#
_cell.length_a   1.000
_cell.length_b   1.000
_cell.length_c   1.000
_cell.angle_alpha   90.00
_cell.angle_beta   90.00
_cell.angle_gamma   90.00
#
_symmetry.space_group_name_H-M   'P 1'
#
loop_
_entity.id
_entity.type
_entity.pdbx_description
1 polymer ?
#
loop_
_entity_poly.entity_id
_entity_poly.type
_entity_poly.pdbx_seq_one_letter_code
_entity_poly.pdbx_strand_id
1 'polypeptide(L)'
;MTSENHGTVTADSAVVMSPTGSTSEAAPFSPSTNELIQAGWSKCWSKRENRPYYFNRFTNQSLWEMPVLGQHDVISDPLGLNAAPVSGEVISDAGLGNGQRKRHPSEDTQAGPNSFKRPKVGFLPNSLFDASKTNIYLSTTVNNLVYWDLDVQTNAVIRERASADHLPPHPEIELQRAQLTTKLRQHYHELCSQREGIEPPRESFNRWLLERKVVDKGLDPLLPSECDPVISPSMFREIMNDIPIRLSRIKYKEEARKLLFKYAEAAKKMIDSRNATPDSRKVVKWNVEDTMNWLRRDHSASKEDYMDRLEHLRKQCGPHVASVAKDSVEGICSKIYHISAEYVRRMRQAHLTLLKECNISVGQNLSDLFFLFKVDGTESTEVQDRLVYCYPVRLSIPSPPQPRVELHFENDVACLRYKGEMVKVNRGHFSKLELLYRYSCIDDPRFEKFLSRVWCLIKRYQMMFGSGVNEGSGLQGALPVPIFEALNKQFGVTFECFASPLNCYFKQFCSAFPDIDGFFGSRGPFLSFSPVSGSFEANPPFCEELMDAMVTHFEDLLERSSEPLSFIIFVPEWRDPPTPALTRMEASRFRRHQMIMPPFEHEYRSGSQHICKREEIYYKSVHGTAVIFLQNNAGFSKWEPTTERIQELLAAYKPSGRSLPSPGPSSTSTGDKDSKPVQEHLARSQDNSSPVDKTAPDTTNI
;
A
#
# COMPACT_ATOMS: atom_id res chain seq x y z
N MET A 1 31.31 4.02 -54.98
CA MET A 1 31.48 4.75 -56.26
C MET A 1 30.38 4.25 -57.17
N THR A 2 29.23 4.94 -57.15
CA THR A 2 28.76 5.88 -58.21
C THR A 2 28.44 5.10 -59.49
N SER A 3 27.16 4.82 -59.77
CA SER A 3 26.22 5.65 -60.57
C SER A 3 26.69 5.70 -62.04
N GLU A 4 25.89 5.60 -63.09
CA GLU A 4 24.48 5.86 -63.41
C GLU A 4 24.36 5.51 -64.92
N ASN A 5 23.16 5.21 -65.45
CA ASN A 5 22.80 5.80 -66.76
C ASN A 5 21.31 5.74 -67.12
N HIS A 6 20.94 6.78 -67.88
CA HIS A 6 19.65 7.28 -68.34
C HIS A 6 18.95 6.52 -69.49
N GLY A 7 17.65 6.82 -69.69
CA GLY A 7 17.05 7.07 -71.02
C GLY A 7 15.71 6.37 -71.33
N THR A 8 14.55 7.03 -71.10
CA THR A 8 13.62 7.64 -72.11
C THR A 8 12.73 6.70 -72.95
N VAL A 9 11.39 6.92 -72.93
CA VAL A 9 10.47 7.23 -74.06
C VAL A 9 8.99 7.32 -73.56
N THR A 10 8.19 8.06 -74.33
CA THR A 10 6.95 8.83 -74.07
C THR A 10 5.59 8.11 -74.15
N ALA A 11 4.61 8.78 -73.52
CA ALA A 11 3.14 8.68 -73.45
C ALA A 11 2.31 8.14 -74.63
N ASP A 12 1.18 7.47 -74.35
CA ASP A 12 -0.16 8.12 -74.48
C ASP A 12 -1.35 7.39 -73.77
N SER A 13 -2.22 8.23 -73.18
CA SER A 13 -3.68 8.13 -72.94
C SER A 13 -4.35 7.07 -72.02
N ALA A 14 -4.78 7.62 -70.86
CA ALA A 14 -5.82 7.29 -69.88
C ALA A 14 -6.91 6.23 -70.18
N VAL A 15 -7.05 5.25 -69.27
CA VAL A 15 -8.32 4.76 -68.69
C VAL A 15 -8.08 4.33 -67.23
N VAL A 16 -8.97 4.79 -66.36
CA VAL A 16 -9.17 4.53 -64.92
C VAL A 16 -8.66 3.17 -64.41
N MET A 17 -7.67 3.17 -63.50
CA MET A 17 -7.37 2.06 -62.59
C MET A 17 -6.98 2.57 -61.20
N SER A 18 -7.65 2.03 -60.19
CA SER A 18 -7.38 2.19 -58.75
C SER A 18 -6.07 1.50 -58.33
N PRO A 19 -5.28 2.07 -57.41
CA PRO A 19 -4.30 1.30 -56.66
C PRO A 19 -4.73 1.10 -55.20
N THR A 20 -4.61 -0.16 -54.80
CA THR A 20 -4.61 -0.68 -53.43
C THR A 20 -3.70 0.11 -52.48
N GLY A 21 -4.17 0.32 -51.25
CA GLY A 21 -3.34 0.71 -50.11
C GLY A 21 -4.03 1.63 -49.11
N SER A 22 -4.95 1.11 -48.30
CA SER A 22 -5.40 1.78 -47.08
C SER A 22 -5.29 0.82 -45.89
N THR A 23 -4.22 0.99 -45.13
CA THR A 23 -4.13 0.62 -43.72
C THR A 23 -5.29 1.29 -42.98
N SER A 24 -6.20 0.49 -42.44
CA SER A 24 -7.29 0.93 -41.59
C SER A 24 -6.73 1.52 -40.29
N GLU A 25 -6.87 2.83 -40.13
CA GLU A 25 -6.77 3.53 -38.86
C GLU A 25 -7.80 2.96 -37.88
N ALA A 26 -7.32 2.57 -36.69
CA ALA A 26 -8.15 2.04 -35.63
C ALA A 26 -8.96 3.17 -34.97
N ALA A 27 -10.29 3.07 -35.05
CA ALA A 27 -11.23 3.92 -34.30
C ALA A 27 -11.17 3.60 -32.79
N PRO A 28 -11.50 4.56 -31.91
CA PRO A 28 -11.60 4.29 -30.47
C PRO A 28 -12.71 3.27 -30.18
N PHE A 29 -12.35 2.17 -29.52
CA PHE A 29 -13.22 1.03 -29.28
C PHE A 29 -14.39 1.39 -28.35
N SER A 30 -15.62 1.38 -28.87
CA SER A 30 -16.82 1.13 -28.06
C SER A 30 -16.76 -0.32 -27.56
N PRO A 31 -16.97 -0.62 -26.27
CA PRO A 31 -16.87 -1.99 -25.79
C PRO A 31 -17.87 -2.86 -26.53
N SER A 32 -17.38 -3.96 -27.11
CA SER A 32 -18.27 -4.88 -27.81
C SER A 32 -19.31 -5.44 -26.84
N THR A 33 -20.50 -5.82 -27.33
CA THR A 33 -21.52 -6.46 -26.47
C THR A 33 -20.96 -7.68 -25.73
N ASN A 34 -19.95 -8.34 -26.30
CA ASN A 34 -19.24 -9.45 -25.67
C ASN A 34 -18.36 -9.02 -24.48
N GLU A 35 -17.67 -7.88 -24.55
CA GLU A 35 -16.85 -7.34 -23.44
C GLU A 35 -17.69 -6.91 -22.24
N LEU A 36 -18.86 -6.29 -22.48
CA LEU A 36 -19.81 -5.96 -21.40
C LEU A 36 -20.32 -7.24 -20.71
N ILE A 37 -20.69 -8.27 -21.48
CA ILE A 37 -21.15 -9.56 -20.95
C ILE A 37 -20.03 -10.28 -20.17
N GLN A 38 -18.79 -10.22 -20.67
CA GLN A 38 -17.60 -10.76 -19.99
C GLN A 38 -17.29 -10.03 -18.69
N ALA A 39 -17.46 -8.70 -18.64
CA ALA A 39 -17.35 -7.90 -17.42
C ALA A 39 -18.59 -8.00 -16.50
N GLY A 40 -19.55 -8.87 -16.84
CA GLY A 40 -20.73 -9.17 -16.03
C GLY A 40 -21.91 -8.23 -16.24
N TRP A 41 -21.79 -7.24 -17.11
CA TRP A 41 -22.84 -6.30 -17.44
C TRP A 41 -23.81 -6.88 -18.46
N SER A 42 -25.10 -6.79 -18.14
CA SER A 42 -26.19 -7.19 -19.01
C SER A 42 -27.16 -6.04 -19.17
N LYS A 43 -27.65 -5.79 -20.38
CA LYS A 43 -28.65 -4.77 -20.64
C LYS A 43 -30.03 -5.33 -20.30
N CYS A 44 -30.73 -4.68 -19.37
CA CYS A 44 -32.06 -5.01 -18.88
C CYS A 44 -33.05 -3.90 -19.23
N TRP A 45 -34.35 -4.19 -19.16
CA TRP A 45 -35.41 -3.20 -19.38
C TRP A 45 -36.19 -2.97 -18.09
N SER A 46 -36.28 -1.72 -17.63
CA SER A 46 -37.11 -1.37 -16.48
C SER A 46 -38.55 -1.13 -16.94
N LYS A 47 -39.48 -1.99 -16.52
CA LYS A 47 -40.93 -1.79 -16.78
C LYS A 47 -41.49 -0.57 -16.03
N ARG A 48 -40.92 -0.21 -14.89
CA ARG A 48 -41.35 0.94 -14.07
C ARG A 48 -40.91 2.28 -14.68
N GLU A 49 -39.68 2.35 -15.15
CA GLU A 49 -39.06 3.59 -15.64
C GLU A 49 -39.08 3.71 -17.17
N ASN A 50 -39.65 2.70 -17.86
CA ASN A 50 -39.78 2.59 -19.31
C ASN A 50 -38.48 2.91 -20.09
N ARG A 51 -37.33 2.50 -19.57
CA ARG A 51 -36.01 2.73 -20.17
C ARG A 51 -35.04 1.57 -19.90
N PRO A 52 -34.03 1.36 -20.77
CA PRO A 52 -33.02 0.33 -20.54
C PRO A 52 -32.08 0.73 -19.39
N TYR A 53 -31.57 -0.26 -18.68
CA TYR A 53 -30.53 -0.13 -17.67
C TYR A 53 -29.53 -1.29 -17.81
N TYR A 54 -28.35 -1.17 -17.23
CA TYR A 54 -27.31 -2.18 -17.24
C TYR A 54 -27.17 -2.76 -15.84
N PHE A 55 -27.33 -4.07 -15.71
CA PHE A 55 -27.17 -4.81 -14.46
C PHE A 55 -25.87 -5.62 -14.50
N ASN A 56 -25.01 -5.43 -13.52
CA ASN A 56 -23.81 -6.23 -13.36
C ASN A 56 -24.07 -7.41 -12.42
N ARG A 57 -23.97 -8.64 -12.96
CA ARG A 57 -24.18 -9.88 -12.18
C ARG A 57 -23.07 -10.17 -11.16
N PHE A 58 -21.87 -9.61 -11.34
CA PHE A 58 -20.71 -9.82 -10.46
C PHE A 58 -20.64 -8.80 -9.31
N THR A 59 -21.20 -7.61 -9.49
CA THR A 59 -21.18 -6.54 -8.46
C THR A 59 -22.56 -6.20 -7.89
N ASN A 60 -23.63 -6.81 -8.42
CA ASN A 60 -25.04 -6.48 -8.11
C ASN A 60 -25.40 -4.99 -8.32
N GLN A 61 -24.64 -4.27 -9.14
CA GLN A 61 -24.91 -2.87 -9.46
C GLN A 61 -25.87 -2.73 -10.64
N SER A 62 -26.72 -1.70 -10.60
CA SER A 62 -27.56 -1.28 -11.72
C SER A 62 -27.21 0.15 -12.13
N LEU A 63 -26.91 0.36 -13.41
CA LEU A 63 -26.61 1.67 -13.98
C LEU A 63 -27.63 2.00 -15.07
N TRP A 64 -28.07 3.26 -15.14
CA TRP A 64 -28.95 3.71 -16.23
C TRP A 64 -28.19 4.02 -17.52
N GLU A 65 -26.87 4.17 -17.41
CA GLU A 65 -25.95 4.49 -18.51
C GLU A 65 -25.02 3.31 -18.79
N MET A 66 -24.49 3.26 -20.01
CA MET A 66 -23.60 2.17 -20.43
C MET A 66 -22.30 2.22 -19.62
N PRO A 67 -21.90 1.12 -18.96
CA PRO A 67 -20.67 1.06 -18.18
C PRO A 67 -19.45 1.27 -19.09
N VAL A 68 -18.56 2.19 -18.74
CA VAL A 68 -17.31 2.43 -19.46
C VAL A 68 -16.20 1.61 -18.79
N LEU A 69 -15.70 0.60 -19.50
CA LEU A 69 -14.55 -0.21 -19.08
C LEU A 69 -13.27 0.48 -19.58
N GLY A 70 -12.31 0.77 -18.69
CA GLY A 70 -10.92 0.97 -19.11
C GLY A 70 -10.39 2.39 -19.42
N GLN A 71 -10.82 3.46 -18.75
CA GLN A 71 -10.03 4.72 -18.73
C GLN A 71 -9.80 5.18 -17.29
N HIS A 72 -8.64 4.82 -16.74
CA HIS A 72 -8.16 5.24 -15.42
C HIS A 72 -6.83 5.96 -15.58
N ASP A 73 -6.69 7.10 -14.90
CA ASP A 73 -5.50 7.94 -14.92
C ASP A 73 -4.37 7.24 -14.14
N VAL A 74 -3.43 6.65 -14.88
CA VAL A 74 -2.38 5.72 -14.41
C VAL A 74 -1.49 6.33 -13.33
N ILE A 75 -1.41 7.66 -13.26
CA ILE A 75 -0.47 8.38 -12.39
C ILE A 75 -1.13 8.81 -11.06
N SER A 76 -2.44 9.08 -11.04
CA SER A 76 -3.10 9.75 -9.91
C SER A 76 -3.91 8.84 -8.99
N ASP A 77 -4.16 7.58 -9.39
CA ASP A 77 -4.85 6.56 -8.58
C ASP A 77 -4.36 5.14 -8.93
N PRO A 78 -3.18 4.72 -8.44
CA PRO A 78 -2.51 3.46 -8.81
C PRO A 78 -3.24 2.18 -8.39
N LEU A 79 -4.40 2.28 -7.72
CA LEU A 79 -5.24 1.15 -7.29
C LEU A 79 -6.73 1.35 -7.55
N GLY A 80 -7.15 2.48 -8.15
CA GLY A 80 -8.56 2.79 -8.41
C GLY A 80 -9.49 2.69 -7.21
N LEU A 81 -9.00 2.95 -6.00
CA LEU A 81 -9.76 2.79 -4.75
C LEU A 81 -10.92 3.80 -4.61
N ASN A 82 -11.03 4.78 -5.51
CA ASN A 82 -12.01 5.87 -5.41
C ASN A 82 -13.37 5.59 -6.07
N ALA A 83 -13.73 4.33 -6.30
CA ALA A 83 -15.10 3.95 -6.68
C ALA A 83 -15.94 3.56 -5.44
N ALA A 84 -16.16 4.49 -4.51
CA ALA A 84 -17.20 4.36 -3.47
C ALA A 84 -18.19 5.54 -3.56
N PRO A 85 -19.49 5.34 -3.26
CA PRO A 85 -20.54 6.26 -3.65
C PRO A 85 -20.51 7.57 -2.85
N VAL A 86 -20.93 8.65 -3.52
CA VAL A 86 -21.09 10.00 -2.99
C VAL A 86 -22.06 9.95 -1.80
N SER A 87 -21.58 10.24 -0.58
CA SER A 87 -22.45 10.50 0.57
C SER A 87 -22.94 11.94 0.50
N GLY A 88 -24.27 12.11 0.60
CA GLY A 88 -24.97 13.38 0.43
C GLY A 88 -24.45 14.51 1.31
N GLU A 89 -24.44 15.70 0.72
CA GLU A 89 -24.13 16.97 1.35
C GLU A 89 -25.07 17.23 2.54
N VAL A 90 -24.49 17.46 3.72
CA VAL A 90 -25.19 18.17 4.80
C VAL A 90 -24.76 19.63 4.67
N ILE A 91 -25.71 20.45 4.22
CA ILE A 91 -25.60 21.90 4.12
C ILE A 91 -25.37 22.46 5.53
N SER A 92 -24.22 23.07 5.76
CA SER A 92 -23.95 23.91 6.92
C SER A 92 -24.49 25.31 6.64
N ASP A 93 -25.57 25.70 7.32
CA ASP A 93 -26.01 27.09 7.36
C ASP A 93 -25.39 27.80 8.57
N ALA A 94 -24.90 29.01 8.33
CA ALA A 94 -24.24 29.87 9.30
C ALA A 94 -25.26 30.81 9.95
N GLY A 95 -25.21 30.97 11.27
CA GLY A 95 -26.08 31.93 11.96
C GLY A 95 -25.77 32.16 13.44
N LEU A 96 -24.90 33.13 13.70
CA LEU A 96 -24.99 34.18 14.73
C LEU A 96 -25.28 33.81 16.21
N GLY A 97 -24.39 34.30 17.09
CA GLY A 97 -24.84 35.06 18.26
C GLY A 97 -24.35 34.63 19.65
N ASN A 98 -23.37 35.38 20.16
CA ASN A 98 -23.23 35.85 21.55
C ASN A 98 -23.36 34.89 22.76
N GLY A 99 -22.26 34.86 23.54
CA GLY A 99 -22.28 35.49 24.86
C GLY A 99 -22.19 34.58 26.10
N GLN A 100 -21.12 34.81 26.87
CA GLN A 100 -21.06 34.75 28.35
C GLN A 100 -21.24 33.35 29.00
N ARG A 101 -20.39 32.87 29.92
CA ARG A 101 -19.86 33.52 31.12
C ARG A 101 -18.74 32.65 31.73
N LYS A 102 -17.70 33.32 32.23
CA LYS A 102 -16.64 32.78 33.11
C LYS A 102 -17.17 32.47 34.52
N ARG A 103 -16.35 31.70 35.27
CA ARG A 103 -16.09 31.67 36.74
C ARG A 103 -16.61 30.39 37.42
N HIS A 104 -16.00 29.85 38.47
CA HIS A 104 -14.63 29.73 39.03
C HIS A 104 -14.76 28.60 40.11
N PRO A 105 -13.68 28.06 40.69
CA PRO A 105 -13.62 26.83 41.48
C PRO A 105 -13.72 27.07 43.00
N SER A 106 -13.70 25.99 43.77
CA SER A 106 -13.30 26.02 45.19
C SER A 106 -12.69 24.68 45.65
N GLU A 107 -11.48 24.79 46.18
CA GLU A 107 -10.75 23.93 47.15
C GLU A 107 -11.62 23.70 48.42
N ASP A 108 -11.37 22.85 49.42
CA ASP A 108 -10.37 21.87 49.86
C ASP A 108 -11.00 21.24 51.11
N THR A 109 -10.87 19.93 51.42
CA THR A 109 -10.64 19.45 52.81
C THR A 109 -10.25 17.97 52.88
N GLN A 110 -9.23 17.68 53.68
CA GLN A 110 -8.72 16.37 54.10
C GLN A 110 -9.55 15.72 55.23
N ALA A 111 -9.62 14.37 55.26
CA ALA A 111 -9.49 13.50 56.46
C ALA A 111 -9.67 12.00 56.08
N GLY A 112 -8.75 11.11 56.52
CA GLY A 112 -8.77 9.65 56.26
C GLY A 112 -9.60 8.83 57.29
N PRO A 113 -9.24 7.58 57.67
CA PRO A 113 -8.60 6.46 56.95
C PRO A 113 -9.41 5.12 57.06
N ASN A 114 -9.17 4.15 56.15
CA ASN A 114 -9.14 2.68 56.36
C ASN A 114 -9.70 1.79 55.21
N SER A 115 -8.77 1.02 54.63
CA SER A 115 -8.78 -0.43 54.35
C SER A 115 -9.70 -1.11 53.30
N PHE A 116 -9.08 -2.10 52.62
CA PHE A 116 -9.60 -3.21 51.77
C PHE A 116 -10.00 -2.85 50.32
N LYS A 117 -9.57 -3.49 49.21
CA LYS A 117 -8.78 -4.72 48.89
C LYS A 117 -8.18 -4.55 47.48
N ARG A 118 -6.93 -5.02 47.27
CA ARG A 118 -6.31 -5.23 45.94
C ARG A 118 -6.83 -6.53 45.29
N PRO A 119 -7.07 -6.59 43.96
CA PRO A 119 -7.15 -7.87 43.26
C PRO A 119 -5.74 -8.41 42.98
N LYS A 120 -5.48 -9.64 43.41
CA LYS A 120 -4.29 -10.43 43.07
C LYS A 120 -4.37 -10.87 41.60
N VAL A 121 -3.35 -10.51 40.81
CA VAL A 121 -3.05 -11.16 39.52
C VAL A 121 -2.29 -12.45 39.82
N GLY A 122 -2.83 -13.60 39.42
CA GLY A 122 -2.22 -14.91 39.64
C GLY A 122 -1.08 -15.15 38.65
N PHE A 123 0.13 -15.39 39.17
CA PHE A 123 1.25 -15.96 38.44
C PHE A 123 1.13 -17.49 38.43
N LEU A 124 1.31 -18.12 37.26
CA LEU A 124 1.57 -19.56 37.14
C LEU A 124 3.09 -19.82 37.10
N PRO A 125 3.62 -20.85 37.78
CA PRO A 125 5.05 -21.10 37.83
C PRO A 125 5.58 -21.87 36.60
N ASN A 126 6.86 -21.64 36.32
CA ASN A 126 7.68 -22.28 35.29
C ASN A 126 7.54 -23.81 35.25
N SER A 127 7.06 -24.33 34.13
CA SER A 127 7.40 -25.65 33.61
C SER A 127 7.52 -25.54 32.09
N LEU A 128 8.37 -26.35 31.46
CA LEU A 128 8.64 -26.33 30.01
C LEU A 128 7.34 -26.29 29.20
N PHE A 129 7.00 -25.12 28.65
CA PHE A 129 5.74 -24.90 27.93
C PHE A 129 5.94 -25.13 26.43
N ASP A 130 5.28 -26.18 25.95
CA ASP A 130 5.11 -26.54 24.54
C ASP A 130 4.21 -25.50 23.84
N ALA A 131 4.78 -24.75 22.89
CA ALA A 131 4.12 -23.66 22.17
C ALA A 131 2.89 -24.13 21.36
N SER A 132 2.79 -25.42 21.04
CA SER A 132 1.65 -25.99 20.31
C SER A 132 0.34 -25.91 21.09
N LYS A 133 0.38 -25.92 22.43
CA LYS A 133 -0.83 -25.96 23.27
C LYS A 133 -1.46 -24.59 23.51
N THR A 134 -0.73 -23.49 23.33
CA THR A 134 -1.28 -22.13 23.52
C THR A 134 -2.20 -21.73 22.37
N ASN A 135 -1.94 -22.23 21.15
CA ASN A 135 -2.78 -21.96 19.97
C ASN A 135 -4.16 -22.62 20.05
N ILE A 136 -4.28 -23.78 20.68
CA ILE A 136 -5.58 -24.48 20.84
C ILE A 136 -6.53 -23.64 21.71
N TYR A 137 -6.02 -23.02 22.79
CA TYR A 137 -6.87 -22.21 23.68
C TYR A 137 -7.29 -20.84 23.10
N LEU A 138 -6.57 -20.32 22.10
CA LEU A 138 -6.97 -19.10 21.36
C LEU A 138 -7.85 -19.41 20.14
N SER A 139 -7.75 -20.61 19.57
CA SER A 139 -8.58 -21.07 18.45
C SER A 139 -10.02 -21.42 18.87
N THR A 140 -10.23 -21.90 20.12
CA THR A 140 -11.54 -22.43 20.53
C THR A 140 -12.53 -21.42 21.09
N THR A 141 -12.20 -20.12 21.21
CA THR A 141 -13.07 -19.17 21.97
C THR A 141 -13.45 -17.87 21.27
N VAL A 142 -13.00 -17.61 20.04
CA VAL A 142 -13.54 -16.50 19.24
C VAL A 142 -13.53 -16.89 17.76
N ASN A 143 -14.64 -16.70 17.07
CA ASN A 143 -14.78 -16.79 15.60
C ASN A 143 -13.95 -15.70 14.87
N ASN A 144 -12.67 -15.54 15.20
CA ASN A 144 -11.78 -14.55 14.60
C ASN A 144 -11.17 -15.15 13.34
N LEU A 145 -11.46 -14.55 12.19
CA LEU A 145 -10.68 -14.80 10.97
C LEU A 145 -9.20 -14.49 11.26
N VAL A 146 -8.34 -15.47 11.02
CA VAL A 146 -6.89 -15.34 11.11
C VAL A 146 -6.35 -14.95 9.73
N TYR A 147 -5.46 -13.96 9.69
CA TYR A 147 -4.94 -13.38 8.44
C TYR A 147 -3.43 -13.63 8.24
N TRP A 148 -2.85 -14.56 8.99
CA TRP A 148 -1.43 -14.85 9.09
C TRP A 148 -1.20 -16.31 9.50
N ASP A 149 -0.03 -16.84 9.19
CA ASP A 149 0.47 -18.10 9.75
C ASP A 149 1.87 -17.86 10.32
N LEU A 150 1.95 -17.74 11.65
CA LEU A 150 3.20 -17.45 12.37
C LEU A 150 3.96 -18.74 12.74
N ASP A 151 3.39 -19.91 12.49
CA ASP A 151 4.01 -21.21 12.84
C ASP A 151 5.00 -21.67 11.75
N VAL A 152 4.84 -21.17 10.51
CA VAL A 152 5.78 -21.42 9.41
C VAL A 152 7.18 -20.91 9.77
N GLN A 153 8.15 -21.83 9.79
CA GLN A 153 9.55 -21.50 10.03
C GLN A 153 10.22 -20.98 8.76
N THR A 154 11.26 -20.16 8.95
CA THR A 154 12.03 -19.62 7.82
C THR A 154 12.86 -20.69 7.14
N ASN A 155 12.96 -20.60 5.81
CA ASN A 155 13.99 -21.28 5.02
C ASN A 155 15.04 -20.31 4.45
N ALA A 156 14.96 -19.02 4.83
CA ALA A 156 15.91 -18.01 4.40
C ALA A 156 17.22 -18.17 5.18
N VAL A 157 18.31 -18.39 4.46
CA VAL A 157 19.66 -18.51 5.03
C VAL A 157 20.44 -17.26 4.69
N ILE A 158 21.15 -16.70 5.68
CA ILE A 158 22.01 -15.53 5.53
C ILE A 158 23.39 -15.83 6.08
N ARG A 159 24.38 -15.04 5.69
CA ARG A 159 25.60 -14.90 6.48
C ARG A 159 25.25 -14.20 7.78
N GLU A 160 25.80 -14.67 8.90
CA GLU A 160 25.59 -14.04 10.20
C GLU A 160 25.99 -12.56 10.14
N ARG A 161 25.15 -11.67 10.70
CA ARG A 161 25.31 -10.22 10.61
C ARG A 161 25.53 -9.63 12.00
N ALA A 162 26.39 -8.63 12.08
CA ALA A 162 26.50 -7.80 13.27
C ALA A 162 25.16 -7.11 13.60
N SER A 163 24.97 -6.78 14.87
CA SER A 163 23.82 -5.98 15.31
C SER A 163 23.85 -4.60 14.65
N ALA A 164 22.70 -4.11 14.23
CA ALA A 164 22.53 -2.80 13.63
C ALA A 164 22.76 -1.67 14.66
N ASP A 165 23.19 -0.52 14.17
CA ASP A 165 23.57 0.68 14.92
C ASP A 165 22.42 1.69 15.07
N HIS A 166 21.19 1.30 14.72
CA HIS A 166 20.01 2.13 14.95
C HIS A 166 19.79 2.40 16.44
N LEU A 167 19.35 3.61 16.76
CA LEU A 167 18.98 3.97 18.13
C LEU A 167 17.65 3.27 18.49
N PRO A 168 17.55 2.60 19.66
CA PRO A 168 16.34 1.92 20.06
C PRO A 168 15.14 2.88 20.19
N PRO A 169 13.94 2.50 19.75
CA PRO A 169 12.79 3.38 19.72
C PRO A 169 12.34 3.76 21.14
N HIS A 170 11.86 4.98 21.27
CA HIS A 170 11.32 5.52 22.51
C HIS A 170 10.11 6.43 22.21
N PRO A 171 8.98 6.32 22.94
CA PRO A 171 7.76 7.09 22.64
C PRO A 171 7.95 8.61 22.56
N GLU A 172 8.83 9.18 23.38
CA GLU A 172 9.16 10.62 23.31
C GLU A 172 9.76 11.04 21.96
N ILE A 173 10.69 10.23 21.43
CA ILE A 173 11.35 10.52 20.15
C ILE A 173 10.39 10.26 19.00
N GLU A 174 9.55 9.23 19.10
CA GLU A 174 8.54 8.95 18.09
C GLU A 174 7.47 10.05 18.03
N LEU A 175 7.08 10.62 19.18
CA LEU A 175 6.20 11.78 19.24
C LEU A 175 6.83 13.01 18.58
N GLN A 176 8.11 13.28 18.86
CA GLN A 176 8.84 14.37 18.21
C GLN A 176 8.92 14.16 16.69
N ARG A 177 9.22 12.93 16.25
CA ARG A 177 9.25 12.57 14.82
C ARG A 177 7.89 12.78 14.18
N ALA A 178 6.79 12.43 14.86
CA ALA A 178 5.44 12.66 14.38
C ALA A 178 5.18 14.15 14.11
N GLN A 179 5.47 14.99 15.09
CA GLN A 179 5.26 16.44 14.98
C GLN A 179 6.09 17.06 13.85
N LEU A 180 7.35 16.65 13.70
CA LEU A 180 8.24 17.14 12.65
C LEU A 180 7.83 16.64 11.26
N THR A 181 7.38 15.40 11.14
CA THR A 181 6.89 14.85 9.86
C THR A 181 5.61 15.56 9.41
N THR A 182 4.68 15.84 10.33
CA THR A 182 3.49 16.64 10.03
C THR A 182 3.85 18.06 9.57
N LYS A 183 4.81 18.71 10.24
CA LYS A 183 5.33 20.02 9.81
C LYS A 183 5.98 19.96 8.44
N LEU A 184 6.69 18.87 8.13
CA LEU A 184 7.32 18.69 6.82
C LEU A 184 6.27 18.55 5.71
N ARG A 185 5.19 17.77 5.93
CA ARG A 185 4.05 17.69 5.01
C ARG A 185 3.39 19.06 4.80
N GLN A 186 3.22 19.84 5.87
CA GLN A 186 2.68 21.20 5.80
C GLN A 186 3.58 22.12 4.97
N HIS A 187 4.90 22.09 5.16
CA HIS A 187 5.83 22.86 4.34
C HIS A 187 5.82 22.44 2.88
N TYR A 188 5.66 21.15 2.58
CA TYR A 188 5.52 20.68 1.21
C TYR A 188 4.27 21.25 0.54
N HIS A 189 3.13 21.24 1.24
CA HIS A 189 1.89 21.86 0.79
C HIS A 189 2.03 23.36 0.55
N GLU A 190 2.64 24.09 1.48
CA GLU A 190 2.88 25.54 1.35
C GLU A 190 3.76 25.85 0.14
N LEU A 191 4.82 25.06 -0.09
CA LEU A 191 5.73 25.25 -1.23
C LEU A 191 5.04 25.02 -2.57
N CYS A 192 4.26 23.94 -2.73
CA CYS A 192 3.49 23.68 -3.94
C CYS A 192 2.48 24.80 -4.23
N SER A 193 1.74 25.22 -3.20
CA SER A 193 0.72 26.26 -3.31
C SER A 193 1.31 27.63 -3.64
N GLN A 194 2.35 28.06 -2.91
CA GLN A 194 2.93 29.39 -3.07
C GLN A 194 3.77 29.53 -4.34
N ARG A 195 4.49 28.48 -4.75
CA ARG A 195 5.39 28.57 -5.92
C ARG A 195 4.68 28.24 -7.22
N GLU A 196 3.85 27.19 -7.24
CA GLU A 196 3.23 26.67 -8.46
C GLU A 196 1.71 26.86 -8.50
N GLY A 197 1.07 27.28 -7.40
CA GLY A 197 -0.38 27.46 -7.37
C GLY A 197 -1.15 26.13 -7.43
N ILE A 198 -0.52 25.02 -7.03
CA ILE A 198 -1.12 23.69 -7.03
C ILE A 198 -1.11 23.09 -5.63
N GLU A 199 -2.04 22.16 -5.41
CA GLU A 199 -1.98 21.23 -4.29
C GLU A 199 -0.89 20.19 -4.53
N PRO A 200 -0.23 19.65 -3.48
CA PRO A 200 0.63 18.48 -3.62
C PRO A 200 -0.06 17.35 -4.40
N PRO A 201 0.62 16.73 -5.39
CA PRO A 201 0.10 15.53 -6.02
C PRO A 201 -0.18 14.45 -4.95
N ARG A 202 -1.27 13.70 -5.12
CA ARG A 202 -1.69 12.72 -4.10
C ARG A 202 -0.61 11.65 -3.92
N GLU A 203 -0.31 11.30 -2.68
CA GLU A 203 0.72 10.31 -2.30
C GLU A 203 2.17 10.68 -2.67
N SER A 204 2.44 11.82 -3.32
CA SER A 204 3.79 12.16 -3.79
C SER A 204 4.79 12.29 -2.64
N PHE A 205 4.36 12.79 -1.49
CA PHE A 205 5.20 12.85 -0.29
C PHE A 205 5.57 11.46 0.22
N ASN A 206 4.64 10.50 0.17
CA ASN A 206 4.90 9.14 0.63
C ASN A 206 5.80 8.38 -0.34
N ARG A 207 5.59 8.53 -1.65
CA ARG A 207 6.49 7.99 -2.68
C ARG A 207 7.88 8.64 -2.61
N TRP A 208 7.95 9.92 -2.29
CA TRP A 208 9.22 10.59 -2.02
C TRP A 208 9.96 9.96 -0.84
N LEU A 209 9.30 9.65 0.28
CA LEU A 209 9.95 8.95 1.39
C LEU A 209 10.54 7.60 0.96
N LEU A 210 9.79 6.81 0.18
CA LEU A 210 10.26 5.52 -0.35
C LEU A 210 11.46 5.69 -1.28
N GLU A 211 11.35 6.57 -2.27
CA GLU A 211 12.38 6.81 -3.27
C GLU A 211 13.66 7.33 -2.62
N ARG A 212 13.55 8.30 -1.70
CA ARG A 212 14.71 8.81 -0.97
C ARG A 212 15.40 7.71 -0.16
N LYS A 213 14.65 6.80 0.48
CA LYS A 213 15.23 5.69 1.27
C LYS A 213 15.97 4.64 0.44
N VAL A 214 15.83 4.63 -0.88
CA VAL A 214 16.68 3.81 -1.76
C VAL A 214 18.13 4.31 -1.78
N VAL A 215 18.33 5.62 -1.73
CA VAL A 215 19.64 6.27 -1.88
C VAL A 215 20.17 6.94 -0.61
N ASP A 216 19.32 7.10 0.41
CA ASP A 216 19.66 7.77 1.67
C ASP A 216 20.70 6.97 2.47
N LYS A 217 21.79 7.65 2.83
CA LYS A 217 22.83 7.15 3.75
C LYS A 217 22.67 7.71 5.17
N GLY A 218 21.57 8.43 5.40
CA GLY A 218 21.25 9.09 6.65
C GLY A 218 20.95 8.15 7.82
N LEU A 219 20.81 8.74 9.01
CA LEU A 219 20.70 8.01 10.28
C LEU A 219 19.28 7.89 10.85
N ASP A 220 18.29 8.58 10.28
CA ASP A 220 16.89 8.45 10.73
C ASP A 220 16.19 7.32 9.96
N PRO A 221 15.39 6.46 10.61
CA PRO A 221 14.72 5.35 9.94
C PRO A 221 13.59 5.79 8.99
N LEU A 222 13.03 7.00 9.13
CA LEU A 222 11.89 7.47 8.32
C LEU A 222 12.27 8.59 7.36
N LEU A 223 12.86 9.66 7.89
CA LEU A 223 13.12 10.88 7.12
C LEU A 223 14.49 10.81 6.42
N PRO A 224 14.61 11.32 5.18
CA PRO A 224 15.89 11.38 4.49
C PRO A 224 16.77 12.52 5.00
N SER A 225 18.08 12.33 4.95
CA SER A 225 19.05 13.37 5.37
C SER A 225 20.37 13.39 4.62
N GLU A 226 20.73 12.32 3.91
CA GLU A 226 21.99 12.22 3.17
C GLU A 226 21.75 11.48 1.84
N CYS A 227 21.15 12.17 0.88
CA CYS A 227 20.80 11.64 -0.44
C CYS A 227 21.63 12.33 -1.55
N ASP A 228 22.04 11.53 -2.53
CA ASP A 228 22.58 12.00 -3.80
C ASP A 228 21.82 11.31 -4.95
N PRO A 229 21.15 12.05 -5.85
CA PRO A 229 21.03 13.51 -5.90
C PRO A 229 20.11 14.10 -4.82
N VAL A 230 20.33 15.37 -4.48
CA VAL A 230 19.45 16.14 -3.56
C VAL A 230 18.01 16.24 -4.08
N ILE A 231 17.86 16.49 -5.39
CA ILE A 231 16.55 16.62 -6.03
C ILE A 231 15.99 15.21 -6.26
N SER A 232 14.76 14.98 -5.79
CA SER A 232 14.08 13.70 -6.00
C SER A 232 13.47 13.62 -7.40
N PRO A 233 13.86 12.61 -8.21
CA PRO A 233 13.24 12.40 -9.53
C PRO A 233 11.75 12.03 -9.40
N SER A 234 11.34 11.31 -8.34
CA SER A 234 9.94 10.97 -8.07
C SER A 234 9.12 12.23 -7.78
N MET A 235 9.51 13.02 -6.77
CA MET A 235 8.76 14.23 -6.41
C MET A 235 8.74 15.24 -7.55
N PHE A 236 9.86 15.42 -8.26
CA PHE A 236 9.95 16.31 -9.41
C PHE A 236 8.97 15.88 -10.51
N ARG A 237 8.99 14.60 -10.91
CA ARG A 237 8.12 14.04 -11.95
C ARG A 237 6.64 14.26 -11.65
N GLU A 238 6.23 14.03 -10.40
CA GLU A 238 4.84 14.16 -9.99
C GLU A 238 4.35 15.60 -9.94
N ILE A 239 5.16 16.52 -9.38
CA ILE A 239 4.81 17.95 -9.36
C ILE A 239 4.70 18.48 -10.79
N MET A 240 5.65 18.11 -11.65
CA MET A 240 5.65 18.54 -13.05
C MET A 240 4.44 18.03 -13.84
N ASN A 241 3.90 16.85 -13.50
CA ASN A 241 2.71 16.31 -14.14
C ASN A 241 1.43 17.12 -13.85
N ASP A 242 1.37 17.78 -12.69
CA ASP A 242 0.25 18.61 -12.25
C ASP A 242 0.42 20.10 -12.61
N ILE A 243 1.45 20.45 -13.37
CA ILE A 243 1.71 21.81 -13.87
C ILE A 243 1.24 21.92 -15.34
N PRO A 244 0.54 23.01 -15.73
CA PRO A 244 0.23 24.21 -14.94
C PRO A 244 -1.05 24.06 -14.10
N ILE A 245 -1.83 23.01 -14.34
CA ILE A 245 -2.96 22.60 -13.50
C ILE A 245 -3.01 21.07 -13.44
N ARG A 246 -3.48 20.54 -12.32
CA ARG A 246 -3.81 19.13 -12.19
C ARG A 246 -4.98 18.76 -13.08
N LEU A 247 -4.82 17.70 -13.87
CA LEU A 247 -5.89 17.15 -14.69
C LEU A 247 -6.77 16.24 -13.82
N SER A 248 -8.07 16.51 -13.81
CA SER A 248 -9.06 15.70 -13.09
C SER A 248 -9.79 14.79 -14.06
N ARG A 249 -10.27 13.63 -13.58
CA ARG A 249 -11.14 12.75 -14.37
C ARG A 249 -12.41 13.51 -14.79
N ILE A 250 -12.69 13.48 -16.09
CA ILE A 250 -13.84 14.16 -16.69
C ILE A 250 -14.97 13.16 -16.92
N LYS A 251 -16.13 13.44 -16.33
CA LYS A 251 -17.34 12.65 -16.55
C LYS A 251 -18.17 13.25 -17.67
N TYR A 252 -18.38 14.57 -17.62
CA TYR A 252 -19.33 15.25 -18.49
C TYR A 252 -18.65 16.18 -19.52
N LYS A 253 -19.34 16.42 -20.64
CA LYS A 253 -18.88 17.33 -21.71
C LYS A 253 -18.50 18.73 -21.20
N GLU A 254 -19.33 19.32 -20.33
CA GLU A 254 -19.08 20.66 -19.77
C GLU A 254 -17.83 20.70 -18.87
N GLU A 255 -17.51 19.61 -18.19
CA GLU A 255 -16.27 19.50 -17.41
C GLU A 255 -15.05 19.45 -18.33
N ALA A 256 -15.15 18.75 -19.46
CA ALA A 256 -14.10 18.69 -20.48
C ALA A 256 -13.77 20.08 -21.03
N ARG A 257 -14.80 20.81 -21.45
CA ARG A 257 -14.69 22.18 -21.94
C ARG A 257 -14.06 23.10 -20.89
N LYS A 258 -14.51 23.01 -19.62
CA LYS A 258 -13.96 23.80 -18.50
C LYS A 258 -12.50 23.46 -18.23
N LEU A 259 -12.11 22.19 -18.27
CA LEU A 259 -10.73 21.78 -18.03
C LEU A 259 -9.79 22.27 -19.15
N LEU A 260 -10.20 22.12 -20.41
CA LEU A 260 -9.46 22.66 -21.56
C LEU A 260 -9.24 24.16 -21.44
N PHE A 261 -10.31 24.91 -21.12
CA PHE A 261 -10.23 26.36 -20.90
C PHE A 261 -9.25 26.71 -19.78
N LYS A 262 -9.38 26.06 -18.61
CA LYS A 262 -8.50 26.29 -17.45
C LYS A 262 -7.04 25.98 -17.77
N TYR A 263 -6.77 24.90 -18.50
CA TYR A 263 -5.40 24.53 -18.88
C TYR A 263 -4.79 25.60 -19.79
N ALA A 264 -5.53 26.03 -20.82
CA ALA A 264 -5.09 27.05 -21.75
C ALA A 264 -4.84 28.40 -21.05
N GLU A 265 -5.74 28.82 -20.15
CA GLU A 265 -5.59 30.03 -19.35
C GLU A 265 -4.37 29.95 -18.41
N ALA A 266 -4.19 28.83 -17.71
CA ALA A 266 -3.07 28.64 -16.78
C ALA A 266 -1.72 28.59 -17.52
N ALA A 267 -1.64 27.91 -18.67
CA ALA A 267 -0.44 27.88 -19.51
C ALA A 267 -0.05 29.28 -20.00
N LYS A 268 -1.04 30.08 -20.46
CA LYS A 268 -0.80 31.47 -20.86
C LYS A 268 -0.35 32.33 -19.68
N LYS A 269 -1.04 32.24 -18.54
CA LYS A 269 -0.70 32.99 -17.32
C LYS A 269 0.73 32.69 -16.87
N MET A 270 1.13 31.42 -16.88
CA MET A 270 2.48 31.01 -16.47
C MET A 270 3.55 31.58 -17.41
N ILE A 271 3.34 31.52 -18.72
CA ILE A 271 4.27 32.10 -19.69
C ILE A 271 4.33 33.63 -19.57
N ASP A 272 3.20 34.28 -19.31
CA ASP A 272 3.13 35.75 -19.15
C ASP A 272 3.82 36.24 -17.87
N SER A 273 3.70 35.52 -16.76
CA SER A 273 4.24 35.95 -15.45
C SER A 273 5.67 35.52 -15.18
N ARG A 274 6.20 34.52 -15.90
CA ARG A 274 7.53 33.95 -15.66
C ARG A 274 8.52 34.22 -16.79
N ASN A 275 9.79 34.03 -16.47
CA ASN A 275 10.88 34.08 -17.42
C ASN A 275 10.76 32.89 -18.39
N ALA A 276 10.55 33.19 -19.67
CA ALA A 276 10.44 32.22 -20.75
C ALA A 276 11.16 32.76 -21.98
N THR A 277 11.77 31.87 -22.76
CA THR A 277 12.41 32.27 -24.02
C THR A 277 11.39 32.88 -24.98
N PRO A 278 11.79 33.80 -25.88
CA PRO A 278 10.87 34.40 -26.86
C PRO A 278 10.12 33.36 -27.70
N ASP A 279 10.80 32.27 -28.07
CA ASP A 279 10.22 31.17 -28.85
C ASP A 279 9.17 30.40 -28.05
N SER A 280 9.48 29.96 -26.82
CA SER A 280 8.50 29.32 -25.93
C SER A 280 7.28 30.20 -25.69
N ARG A 281 7.50 31.51 -25.49
CA ARG A 281 6.42 32.47 -25.30
C ARG A 281 5.52 32.56 -26.53
N LYS A 282 6.11 32.63 -27.73
CA LYS A 282 5.36 32.68 -28.99
C LYS A 282 4.56 31.40 -29.22
N VAL A 283 5.18 30.23 -29.05
CA VAL A 283 4.54 28.93 -29.28
C VAL A 283 3.35 28.73 -28.34
N VAL A 284 3.52 28.95 -27.04
CA VAL A 284 2.42 28.76 -26.07
C VAL A 284 1.29 29.76 -26.32
N LYS A 285 1.61 31.05 -26.53
CA LYS A 285 0.57 32.06 -26.81
C LYS A 285 -0.25 31.73 -28.04
N TRP A 286 0.40 31.33 -29.12
CA TRP A 286 -0.29 30.97 -30.36
C TRP A 286 -1.22 29.77 -30.17
N ASN A 287 -0.74 28.68 -29.55
CA ASN A 287 -1.56 27.49 -29.31
C ASN A 287 -2.74 27.75 -28.35
N VAL A 288 -2.53 28.59 -27.33
CA VAL A 288 -3.60 29.02 -26.43
C VAL A 288 -4.62 29.87 -27.17
N GLU A 289 -4.19 30.85 -27.97
CA GLU A 289 -5.10 31.70 -28.74
C GLU A 289 -5.90 30.90 -29.77
N ASP A 290 -5.28 29.95 -30.45
CA ASP A 290 -5.94 29.01 -31.35
C ASP A 290 -7.02 28.19 -30.62
N THR A 291 -6.68 27.60 -29.48
CA THR A 291 -7.63 26.87 -28.63
C THR A 291 -8.79 27.75 -28.17
N MET A 292 -8.51 28.98 -27.73
CA MET A 292 -9.52 29.95 -27.28
C MET A 292 -10.40 30.47 -28.44
N ASN A 293 -9.86 30.55 -29.66
CA ASN A 293 -10.63 30.85 -30.86
C ASN A 293 -11.55 29.68 -31.22
N TRP A 294 -11.05 28.45 -31.17
CA TRP A 294 -11.83 27.24 -31.43
C TRP A 294 -12.99 27.09 -30.43
N LEU A 295 -12.72 27.26 -29.13
CA LEU A 295 -13.74 27.26 -28.08
C LEU A 295 -14.86 28.28 -28.29
N ARG A 296 -14.57 29.42 -28.94
CA ARG A 296 -15.56 30.47 -29.27
C ARG A 296 -16.36 30.18 -30.54
N ARG A 297 -15.83 29.39 -31.47
CA ARG A 297 -16.49 29.09 -32.76
C ARG A 297 -17.36 27.85 -32.65
N ASP A 298 -16.82 26.78 -32.10
CA ASP A 298 -17.48 25.48 -32.08
C ASP A 298 -18.27 25.27 -30.79
N HIS A 299 -19.60 25.38 -30.90
CA HIS A 299 -20.53 25.12 -29.80
C HIS A 299 -21.07 23.68 -29.83
N SER A 300 -20.78 22.93 -30.90
CA SER A 300 -21.27 21.57 -31.14
C SER A 300 -20.30 20.47 -30.68
N ALA A 301 -19.02 20.78 -30.47
CA ALA A 301 -17.97 19.83 -30.08
C ALA A 301 -18.40 18.84 -28.98
N SER A 302 -18.06 17.57 -29.18
CA SER A 302 -18.31 16.47 -28.25
C SER A 302 -17.38 16.51 -27.03
N LYS A 303 -17.56 15.59 -26.08
CA LYS A 303 -16.65 15.46 -24.93
C LYS A 303 -15.25 15.05 -25.41
N GLU A 304 -15.21 14.13 -26.35
CA GLU A 304 -14.00 13.55 -26.94
C GLU A 304 -13.21 14.62 -27.69
N ASP A 305 -13.87 15.48 -28.46
CA ASP A 305 -13.22 16.60 -29.15
C ASP A 305 -12.49 17.55 -28.17
N TYR A 306 -13.07 17.84 -27.01
CA TYR A 306 -12.41 18.64 -25.97
C TYR A 306 -11.20 17.94 -25.36
N MET A 307 -11.27 16.61 -25.18
CA MET A 307 -10.18 15.79 -24.64
C MET A 307 -9.02 15.72 -25.63
N ASP A 308 -9.30 15.44 -26.89
CA ASP A 308 -8.28 15.38 -27.96
C ASP A 308 -7.59 16.73 -28.13
N ARG A 309 -8.36 17.83 -28.04
CA ARG A 309 -7.79 19.18 -28.09
C ARG A 309 -6.94 19.50 -26.86
N LEU A 310 -7.33 19.03 -25.67
CA LEU A 310 -6.54 19.18 -24.45
C LEU A 310 -5.22 18.39 -24.55
N GLU A 311 -5.26 17.15 -25.03
CA GLU A 311 -4.06 16.35 -25.25
C GLU A 311 -3.14 17.00 -26.28
N HIS A 312 -3.68 17.49 -27.40
CA HIS A 312 -2.92 18.23 -28.40
C HIS A 312 -2.27 19.48 -27.79
N LEU A 313 -3.04 20.29 -27.07
CA LEU A 313 -2.53 21.51 -26.43
C LEU A 313 -1.45 21.18 -25.39
N ARG A 314 -1.62 20.10 -24.61
CA ARG A 314 -0.64 19.62 -23.64
C ARG A 314 0.64 19.16 -24.34
N LYS A 315 0.54 18.46 -25.46
CA LYS A 315 1.69 18.01 -26.25
C LYS A 315 2.49 19.18 -26.82
N GLN A 316 1.81 20.21 -27.32
CA GLN A 316 2.46 21.41 -27.87
C GLN A 316 3.05 22.33 -26.79
N CYS A 317 2.28 22.62 -25.72
CA CYS A 317 2.71 23.56 -24.68
C CYS A 317 3.56 22.91 -23.58
N GLY A 318 3.43 21.60 -23.36
CA GLY A 318 4.02 20.86 -22.23
C GLY A 318 5.52 21.07 -22.07
N PRO A 319 6.35 20.85 -23.11
CA PRO A 319 7.80 21.06 -23.02
C PRO A 319 8.17 22.50 -22.65
N HIS A 320 7.44 23.49 -23.18
CA HIS A 320 7.68 24.90 -22.90
C HIS A 320 7.28 25.29 -21.48
N VAL A 321 6.10 24.85 -21.02
CA VAL A 321 5.64 25.05 -19.64
C VAL A 321 6.58 24.36 -18.65
N ALA A 322 7.00 23.13 -18.94
CA ALA A 322 7.95 22.39 -18.13
C ALA A 322 9.29 23.13 -18.00
N SER A 323 9.83 23.65 -19.11
CA SER A 323 11.09 24.42 -19.07
C SER A 323 11.02 25.65 -18.17
N VAL A 324 9.85 26.29 -18.09
CA VAL A 324 9.63 27.51 -17.28
C VAL A 324 9.41 27.19 -15.80
N ALA A 325 8.81 26.05 -15.49
CA ALA A 325 8.57 25.63 -14.11
C ALA A 325 9.76 24.90 -13.46
N LYS A 326 10.67 24.34 -14.28
CA LYS A 326 11.76 23.44 -13.84
C LYS A 326 12.50 23.93 -12.60
N ASP A 327 13.12 25.11 -12.64
CA ASP A 327 13.95 25.61 -11.54
C ASP A 327 13.15 25.81 -10.24
N SER A 328 11.88 26.22 -10.37
CA SER A 328 10.99 26.40 -9.23
C SER A 328 10.68 25.06 -8.56
N VAL A 329 10.35 24.03 -9.35
CA VAL A 329 10.04 22.68 -8.88
C VAL A 329 11.28 21.98 -8.29
N GLU A 330 12.45 22.12 -8.93
CA GLU A 330 13.73 21.68 -8.35
C GLU A 330 13.97 22.38 -7.00
N GLY A 331 13.64 23.67 -6.89
CA GLY A 331 13.68 24.43 -5.66
C GLY A 331 12.74 23.90 -4.56
N ILE A 332 11.56 23.38 -4.90
CA ILE A 332 10.64 22.72 -3.95
C ILE A 332 11.28 21.44 -3.44
N CYS A 333 11.74 20.57 -4.36
CA CYS A 333 12.36 19.28 -4.04
C CYS A 333 13.62 19.46 -3.16
N SER A 334 14.46 20.42 -3.50
CA SER A 334 15.65 20.74 -2.72
C SER A 334 15.28 21.30 -1.34
N LYS A 335 14.32 22.24 -1.26
CA LYS A 335 13.95 22.86 0.02
C LYS A 335 13.37 21.84 0.99
N ILE A 336 12.48 20.95 0.53
CA ILE A 336 11.87 19.94 1.40
C ILE A 336 12.90 18.94 1.93
N TYR A 337 13.86 18.52 1.10
CA TYR A 337 14.98 17.68 1.51
C TYR A 337 15.83 18.35 2.61
N HIS A 338 16.20 19.62 2.44
CA HIS A 338 17.02 20.31 3.44
C HIS A 338 16.28 20.53 4.77
N ILE A 339 14.97 20.80 4.74
CA ILE A 339 14.15 20.87 5.96
C ILE A 339 14.11 19.48 6.64
N SER A 340 13.96 18.41 5.87
CA SER A 340 14.02 17.03 6.38
C SER A 340 15.35 16.74 7.08
N ALA A 341 16.48 17.05 6.44
CA ALA A 341 17.81 16.88 7.02
C ALA A 341 18.00 17.67 8.32
N GLU A 342 17.43 18.89 8.41
CA GLU A 342 17.42 19.67 9.64
C GLU A 342 16.63 19.00 10.75
N TYR A 343 15.45 18.47 10.44
CA TYR A 343 14.60 17.76 11.39
C TYR A 343 15.27 16.48 11.89
N VAL A 344 15.91 15.72 10.99
CA VAL A 344 16.71 14.53 11.35
C VAL A 344 17.80 14.87 12.35
N ARG A 345 18.59 15.93 12.11
CA ARG A 345 19.63 16.37 13.05
C ARG A 345 19.06 16.70 14.43
N ARG A 346 17.93 17.41 14.48
CA ARG A 346 17.25 17.78 15.72
C ARG A 346 16.75 16.56 16.49
N MET A 347 16.15 15.60 15.81
CA MET A 347 15.69 14.34 16.42
C MET A 347 16.86 13.48 16.90
N ARG A 348 17.92 13.37 16.10
CA ARG A 348 19.13 12.63 16.47
C ARG A 348 19.74 13.20 17.74
N GLN A 349 19.87 14.53 17.83
CA GLN A 349 20.40 15.17 19.03
C GLN A 349 19.52 14.91 20.25
N ALA A 350 18.20 15.03 20.13
CA ALA A 350 17.27 14.74 21.22
C ALA A 350 17.35 13.27 21.68
N HIS A 351 17.47 12.34 20.74
CA HIS A 351 17.58 10.92 21.04
C HIS A 351 18.90 10.58 21.74
N LEU A 352 20.02 11.14 21.28
CA LEU A 352 21.32 10.96 21.94
C LEU A 352 21.33 11.57 23.35
N THR A 353 20.69 12.72 23.55
CA THR A 353 20.52 13.30 24.89
C THR A 353 19.71 12.37 25.81
N LEU A 354 18.59 11.82 25.33
CA LEU A 354 17.76 10.88 26.09
C LEU A 354 18.55 9.62 26.50
N LEU A 355 19.33 9.05 25.58
CA LEU A 355 20.17 7.89 25.89
C LEU A 355 21.25 8.22 26.93
N LYS A 356 21.87 9.40 26.82
CA LYS A 356 22.85 9.89 27.80
C LYS A 356 22.22 10.07 29.19
N GLU A 357 21.01 10.60 29.28
CA GLU A 357 20.25 10.75 30.53
C GLU A 357 19.90 9.40 31.17
N CYS A 358 19.72 8.35 30.36
CA CYS A 358 19.52 6.97 30.81
C CYS A 358 20.82 6.22 31.11
N ASN A 359 21.97 6.90 31.13
CA ASN A 359 23.31 6.31 31.29
C ASN A 359 23.65 5.25 30.22
N ILE A 360 23.07 5.34 29.02
CA ILE A 360 23.38 4.47 27.90
C ILE A 360 24.44 5.13 27.04
N SER A 361 25.63 4.54 27.02
CA SER A 361 26.70 4.99 26.13
C SER A 361 26.43 4.49 24.71
N VAL A 362 26.18 5.44 23.80
CA VAL A 362 26.36 5.19 22.36
C VAL A 362 27.85 5.41 22.15
N GLY A 363 28.65 4.33 22.15
CA GLY A 363 30.10 4.41 22.17
C GLY A 363 30.65 5.47 21.20
N GLN A 364 31.62 6.27 21.66
CA GLN A 364 32.35 7.25 20.82
C GLN A 364 33.13 6.62 19.66
N ASN A 365 33.05 5.30 19.50
CA ASN A 365 33.60 4.56 18.36
C ASN A 365 32.92 4.89 17.01
N LEU A 366 31.91 5.76 16.93
CA LEU A 366 31.37 6.20 15.63
C LEU A 366 32.33 7.12 14.87
N SER A 367 33.18 7.88 15.54
CA SER A 367 34.28 8.62 14.88
C SER A 367 35.51 7.75 14.67
N ASP A 368 35.77 6.81 15.57
CA ASP A 368 36.96 5.95 15.49
C ASP A 368 36.76 4.76 14.54
N LEU A 369 35.55 4.22 14.33
CA LEU A 369 35.30 3.19 13.29
C LEU A 369 35.52 3.72 11.87
N PHE A 370 35.38 5.04 11.66
CA PHE A 370 35.72 5.65 10.37
C PHE A 370 37.24 5.77 10.16
N PHE A 371 38.03 5.77 11.24
CA PHE A 371 39.50 5.84 11.21
C PHE A 371 40.19 4.47 11.41
N LEU A 372 39.55 3.52 12.10
CA LEU A 372 40.08 2.18 12.42
C LEU A 372 39.94 1.19 11.26
N PHE A 373 39.38 1.59 10.12
CA PHE A 373 39.52 0.84 8.87
C PHE A 373 40.85 1.10 8.14
N LYS A 374 41.75 1.92 8.70
CA LYS A 374 43.06 2.24 8.07
C LYS A 374 44.31 2.09 8.94
N VAL A 375 44.24 1.73 10.22
CA VAL A 375 45.46 1.59 11.03
C VAL A 375 45.38 0.36 11.95
N ASP A 376 46.24 -0.61 11.64
CA ASP A 376 46.74 -1.74 12.43
C ASP A 376 45.80 -2.48 13.42
N GLY A 377 45.36 -3.65 12.97
CA GLY A 377 45.73 -4.91 13.64
C GLY A 377 45.27 -5.16 15.08
N THR A 378 44.13 -4.65 15.50
CA THR A 378 43.52 -5.04 16.79
C THR A 378 42.06 -5.51 16.62
N GLU A 379 41.79 -6.67 17.22
CA GLU A 379 40.70 -7.61 17.01
C GLU A 379 39.30 -6.98 16.85
N SER A 380 38.82 -6.94 15.60
CA SER A 380 37.39 -6.91 15.31
C SER A 380 36.75 -8.18 15.84
N THR A 381 35.56 -8.08 16.45
CA THR A 381 34.73 -9.24 16.78
C THR A 381 34.57 -10.08 15.51
N GLU A 382 35.27 -11.22 15.42
CA GLU A 382 35.25 -12.08 14.24
C GLU A 382 33.81 -12.55 14.01
N VAL A 383 33.08 -11.86 13.13
CA VAL A 383 31.84 -12.41 12.56
C VAL A 383 32.31 -13.58 11.71
N GLN A 384 32.26 -14.77 12.30
CA GLN A 384 32.55 -16.00 11.58
C GLN A 384 31.68 -16.01 10.31
N ASP A 385 32.25 -16.42 9.18
CA ASP A 385 31.58 -16.48 7.87
C ASP A 385 30.56 -17.65 7.82
N ARG A 386 29.71 -17.70 8.84
CA ARG A 386 28.79 -18.78 9.16
C ARG A 386 27.44 -18.48 8.53
N LEU A 387 26.93 -19.47 7.82
CA LEU A 387 25.56 -19.46 7.32
C LEU A 387 24.59 -19.86 8.44
N VAL A 388 23.54 -19.07 8.62
CA VAL A 388 22.51 -19.27 9.63
C VAL A 388 21.14 -19.01 9.02
N TYR A 389 20.10 -19.67 9.56
CA TYR A 389 18.73 -19.23 9.28
C TYR A 389 18.54 -17.79 9.75
N CYS A 390 17.76 -17.02 8.98
CA CYS A 390 17.60 -15.61 9.26
C CYS A 390 16.91 -15.37 10.60
N TYR A 391 17.33 -14.31 11.29
CA TYR A 391 16.76 -13.86 12.54
C TYR A 391 16.40 -12.37 12.45
N PRO A 392 15.48 -11.87 13.29
CA PRO A 392 15.13 -10.46 13.30
C PRO A 392 16.35 -9.56 13.54
N VAL A 393 16.36 -8.35 12.97
CA VAL A 393 17.45 -7.39 13.20
C VAL A 393 17.58 -7.13 14.70
N ARG A 394 18.83 -7.09 15.16
CA ARG A 394 19.21 -6.82 16.54
C ARG A 394 19.84 -5.44 16.61
N LEU A 395 19.55 -4.69 17.66
CA LEU A 395 20.18 -3.40 17.91
C LEU A 395 21.37 -3.61 18.84
N SER A 396 22.50 -3.00 18.51
CA SER A 396 23.72 -3.05 19.33
C SER A 396 23.58 -2.22 20.61
N ILE A 397 22.79 -1.14 20.53
CA ILE A 397 22.56 -0.20 21.62
C ILE A 397 21.42 -0.74 22.52
N PRO A 398 21.62 -0.83 23.84
CA PRO A 398 20.56 -1.25 24.78
C PRO A 398 19.36 -0.31 24.73
N SER A 399 18.15 -0.86 24.85
CA SER A 399 16.94 -0.04 24.92
C SER A 399 16.87 0.74 26.25
N PRO A 400 16.53 2.04 26.23
CA PRO A 400 16.32 2.80 27.45
C PRO A 400 15.11 2.29 28.25
N PRO A 401 15.03 2.61 29.56
CA PRO A 401 13.82 2.42 30.34
C PRO A 401 12.62 3.03 29.61
N GLN A 402 11.56 2.24 29.45
CA GLN A 402 10.40 2.68 28.68
C GLN A 402 9.39 3.42 29.56
N PRO A 403 8.77 4.50 29.04
CA PRO A 403 7.78 5.23 29.80
C PRO A 403 6.47 4.44 29.82
N ARG A 404 5.62 4.75 30.80
CA ARG A 404 4.30 4.12 30.91
C ARG A 404 3.42 4.53 29.73
N VAL A 405 2.88 3.53 29.03
CA VAL A 405 1.81 3.68 28.03
C VAL A 405 0.55 3.05 28.60
N GLU A 406 -0.55 3.80 28.54
CA GLU A 406 -1.86 3.32 28.99
C GLU A 406 -2.51 2.51 27.88
N LEU A 407 -3.11 1.37 28.25
CA LEU A 407 -3.89 0.53 27.35
C LEU A 407 -5.30 0.41 27.90
N HIS A 408 -6.28 0.68 27.06
CA HIS A 408 -7.66 0.30 27.30
C HIS A 408 -8.29 -0.26 26.02
N PHE A 409 -9.37 -1.01 26.17
CA PHE A 409 -10.11 -1.56 25.04
C PHE A 409 -11.47 -0.87 24.94
N GLU A 410 -11.77 -0.35 23.75
CA GLU A 410 -13.08 0.15 23.37
C GLU A 410 -13.66 -0.80 22.32
N ASN A 411 -14.63 -1.63 22.71
CA ASN A 411 -15.10 -2.75 21.90
C ASN A 411 -13.92 -3.66 21.50
N ASP A 412 -13.78 -3.96 20.20
CA ASP A 412 -12.67 -4.76 19.63
C ASP A 412 -11.47 -3.91 19.17
N VAL A 413 -11.27 -2.73 19.75
CA VAL A 413 -10.14 -1.84 19.44
C VAL A 413 -9.29 -1.61 20.68
N ALA A 414 -8.00 -1.93 20.58
CA ALA A 414 -6.98 -1.55 21.55
C ALA A 414 -6.60 -0.09 21.33
N CYS A 415 -6.75 0.72 22.37
CA CYS A 415 -6.39 2.13 22.40
C CYS A 415 -5.16 2.30 23.30
N LEU A 416 -4.03 2.68 22.72
CA LEU A 416 -2.79 2.94 23.46
C LEU A 416 -2.54 4.43 23.56
N ARG A 417 -2.31 4.95 24.76
CA ARG A 417 -2.13 6.39 25.02
C ARG A 417 -0.78 6.69 25.67
N TYR A 418 -0.09 7.67 25.11
CA TYR A 418 1.14 8.25 25.64
C TYR A 418 1.06 9.77 25.61
N LYS A 419 1.23 10.45 26.75
CA LYS A 419 1.17 11.92 26.86
C LYS A 419 -0.03 12.56 26.15
N GLY A 420 -1.22 11.94 26.26
CA GLY A 420 -2.45 12.39 25.63
C GLY A 420 -2.65 11.90 24.18
N GLU A 421 -1.59 11.52 23.48
CA GLU A 421 -1.62 11.02 22.11
C GLU A 421 -2.04 9.55 22.07
N MET A 422 -3.10 9.27 21.32
CA MET A 422 -3.72 7.95 21.24
C MET A 422 -3.49 7.32 19.86
N VAL A 423 -3.10 6.05 19.86
CA VAL A 423 -3.06 5.19 18.67
C VAL A 423 -4.03 4.03 18.85
N LYS A 424 -4.54 3.50 17.72
CA LYS A 424 -5.56 2.45 17.70
C LYS A 424 -5.14 1.28 16.84
N VAL A 425 -5.48 0.08 17.29
CA VAL A 425 -5.30 -1.17 16.53
C VAL A 425 -6.41 -2.14 16.92
N ASN A 426 -6.96 -2.90 15.98
CA ASN A 426 -7.98 -3.89 16.31
C ASN A 426 -7.41 -5.01 17.18
N ARG A 427 -8.28 -5.65 17.96
CA ARG A 427 -7.91 -6.67 18.95
C ARG A 427 -7.14 -7.83 18.33
N GLY A 428 -7.53 -8.27 17.14
CA GLY A 428 -6.84 -9.34 16.41
C GLY A 428 -5.38 -8.99 16.10
N HIS A 429 -5.13 -7.78 15.58
CA HIS A 429 -3.77 -7.33 15.29
C HIS A 429 -2.98 -7.02 16.57
N PHE A 430 -3.61 -6.54 17.64
CA PHE A 430 -2.93 -6.41 18.93
C PHE A 430 -2.40 -7.78 19.43
N SER A 431 -3.24 -8.82 19.38
CA SER A 431 -2.81 -10.20 19.71
C SER A 431 -1.75 -10.74 18.76
N LYS A 432 -1.84 -10.43 17.45
CA LYS A 432 -0.78 -10.75 16.48
C LYS A 432 0.57 -10.14 16.89
N LEU A 433 0.57 -8.86 17.25
CA LEU A 433 1.79 -8.15 17.65
C LEU A 433 2.38 -8.74 18.93
N GLU A 434 1.56 -9.18 19.88
CA GLU A 434 2.01 -9.89 21.08
C GLU A 434 2.72 -11.21 20.73
N LEU A 435 2.16 -12.00 19.81
CA LEU A 435 2.78 -13.24 19.32
C LEU A 435 4.10 -12.97 18.58
N LEU A 436 4.10 -12.02 17.63
CA LEU A 436 5.31 -11.61 16.91
C LEU A 436 6.41 -11.14 17.87
N TYR A 437 6.04 -10.37 18.89
CA TYR A 437 6.96 -9.91 19.93
C TYR A 437 7.53 -11.08 20.73
N ARG A 438 6.69 -12.05 21.12
CA ARG A 438 7.13 -13.26 21.82
C ARG A 438 8.14 -14.08 21.03
N TYR A 439 7.94 -14.20 19.72
CA TYR A 439 8.86 -14.95 18.85
C TYR A 439 10.16 -14.20 18.53
N SER A 440 10.12 -12.87 18.57
CA SER A 440 11.17 -12.04 17.95
C SER A 440 11.98 -11.27 18.98
N CYS A 441 11.36 -10.73 20.02
CA CYS A 441 12.02 -9.92 21.04
C CYS A 441 12.77 -10.80 22.04
N ILE A 442 14.06 -10.51 22.25
CA ILE A 442 14.93 -11.26 23.16
C ILE A 442 15.40 -10.44 24.37
N ASP A 443 15.17 -9.13 24.37
CA ASP A 443 15.66 -8.20 25.40
C ASP A 443 14.57 -7.74 26.39
N ASP A 444 13.38 -8.35 26.34
CA ASP A 444 12.23 -8.01 27.17
C ASP A 444 11.42 -9.27 27.59
N PRO A 445 12.00 -10.17 28.39
CA PRO A 445 11.38 -11.45 28.74
C PRO A 445 10.08 -11.33 29.55
N ARG A 446 9.84 -10.16 30.16
CA ARG A 446 8.65 -9.86 30.98
C ARG A 446 7.63 -8.95 30.29
N PHE A 447 7.86 -8.60 29.02
CA PHE A 447 6.97 -7.73 28.24
C PHE A 447 6.78 -6.34 28.87
N GLU A 448 7.78 -5.87 29.62
CA GLU A 448 7.75 -4.56 30.31
C GLU A 448 7.83 -3.40 29.30
N LYS A 449 8.44 -3.64 28.13
CA LYS A 449 8.63 -2.65 27.05
C LYS A 449 7.59 -2.80 25.92
N PHE A 450 6.76 -3.85 25.97
CA PHE A 450 5.85 -4.23 24.88
C PHE A 450 4.91 -3.09 24.48
N LEU A 451 4.16 -2.51 25.42
CA LEU A 451 3.17 -1.46 25.10
C LEU A 451 3.82 -0.20 24.50
N SER A 452 4.99 0.18 25.00
CA SER A 452 5.74 1.34 24.51
C SER A 452 6.24 1.12 23.09
N ARG A 453 6.73 -0.09 22.79
CA ARG A 453 7.12 -0.48 21.43
C ARG A 453 5.92 -0.59 20.49
N VAL A 454 4.79 -1.16 20.92
CA VAL A 454 3.56 -1.17 20.11
C VAL A 454 3.08 0.25 19.81
N TRP A 455 3.12 1.16 20.79
CA TRP A 455 2.76 2.56 20.55
C TRP A 455 3.68 3.21 19.51
N CYS A 456 5.00 3.03 19.63
CA CYS A 456 5.95 3.54 18.63
C CYS A 456 5.71 2.95 17.24
N LEU A 457 5.45 1.64 17.15
CA LEU A 457 5.17 0.94 15.90
C LEU A 457 3.94 1.55 15.21
N ILE A 458 2.80 1.63 15.89
CA ILE A 458 1.57 2.17 15.27
C ILE A 458 1.77 3.65 14.90
N LYS A 459 2.42 4.45 15.77
CA LYS A 459 2.69 5.87 15.48
C LYS A 459 3.60 6.03 14.26
N ARG A 460 4.64 5.21 14.12
CA ARG A 460 5.55 5.20 12.96
C ARG A 460 4.80 4.95 11.66
N TYR A 461 3.97 3.92 11.61
CA TYR A 461 3.21 3.59 10.40
C TYR A 461 2.12 4.64 10.09
N GLN A 462 1.48 5.23 11.11
CA GLN A 462 0.59 6.39 10.91
C GLN A 462 1.32 7.56 10.25
N MET A 463 2.57 7.83 10.61
CA MET A 463 3.35 8.92 10.03
C MET A 463 3.83 8.64 8.61
N MET A 464 4.19 7.38 8.32
CA MET A 464 4.56 6.92 6.99
C MET A 464 3.40 7.13 6.00
N PHE A 465 2.19 6.72 6.38
CA PHE A 465 1.02 6.83 5.53
C PHE A 465 0.41 8.23 5.51
N GLY A 466 0.51 8.96 6.62
CA GLY A 466 -0.12 10.26 6.79
C GLY A 466 -1.51 10.18 7.41
N SER A 467 -2.17 11.33 7.50
CA SER A 467 -3.44 11.51 8.23
C SER A 467 -4.66 11.59 7.32
N GLY A 468 -4.46 11.62 6.00
CA GLY A 468 -5.54 11.69 5.02
C GLY A 468 -6.35 10.39 4.96
N VAL A 469 -7.64 10.52 4.63
CA VAL A 469 -8.50 9.36 4.38
C VAL A 469 -7.94 8.59 3.18
N ASN A 470 -7.66 7.29 3.37
CA ASN A 470 -7.03 6.40 2.40
C ASN A 470 -5.57 6.75 2.03
N GLU A 471 -4.93 7.72 2.71
CA GLU A 471 -3.52 8.05 2.49
C GLU A 471 -2.65 6.83 2.83
N GLY A 472 -1.69 6.50 1.97
CA GLY A 472 -0.80 5.34 2.13
C GLY A 472 -1.45 3.96 1.99
N SER A 473 -2.75 3.87 1.66
CA SER A 473 -3.46 2.59 1.45
C SER A 473 -2.81 1.71 0.38
N GLY A 474 -2.26 2.33 -0.67
CA GLY A 474 -1.56 1.64 -1.76
C GLY A 474 -0.10 1.30 -1.51
N LEU A 475 0.46 1.60 -0.34
CA LEU A 475 1.87 1.34 -0.02
C LEU A 475 2.09 -0.01 0.70
N GLN A 476 1.01 -0.71 1.04
CA GLN A 476 1.07 -1.87 1.95
C GLN A 476 -0.06 -2.88 1.70
N GLY A 477 -0.62 -2.91 0.49
CA GLY A 477 -1.56 -3.97 0.10
C GLY A 477 -0.92 -5.34 0.31
N ALA A 478 -1.66 -6.31 0.84
CA ALA A 478 -1.15 -7.66 1.09
C ALA A 478 -1.90 -8.67 0.21
N LEU A 479 -1.27 -9.79 -0.14
CA LEU A 479 -1.96 -10.84 -0.88
C LEU A 479 -3.02 -11.53 0.01
N PRO A 480 -4.14 -12.00 -0.56
CA PRO A 480 -5.11 -12.84 0.14
C PRO A 480 -4.49 -14.05 0.84
N VAL A 481 -5.09 -14.46 1.97
CA VAL A 481 -4.62 -15.59 2.77
C VAL A 481 -4.44 -16.89 1.95
N PRO A 482 -5.41 -17.31 1.11
CA PRO A 482 -5.25 -18.54 0.33
C PRO A 482 -4.07 -18.51 -0.66
N ILE A 483 -3.68 -17.31 -1.12
CA ILE A 483 -2.53 -17.16 -2.01
C ILE A 483 -1.23 -17.39 -1.24
N PHE A 484 -1.10 -16.86 -0.01
CA PHE A 484 0.04 -17.17 0.83
C PHE A 484 0.13 -18.67 1.19
N GLU A 485 -1.01 -19.30 1.49
CA GLU A 485 -1.09 -20.76 1.73
C GLU A 485 -0.61 -21.56 0.50
N ALA A 486 -1.06 -21.18 -0.70
CA ALA A 486 -0.62 -21.81 -1.95
C ALA A 486 0.87 -21.56 -2.23
N LEU A 487 1.37 -20.34 -2.01
CA LEU A 487 2.78 -19.99 -2.18
C LEU A 487 3.68 -20.82 -1.24
N ASN A 488 3.28 -20.98 0.01
CA ASN A 488 3.99 -21.82 0.96
C ASN A 488 3.97 -23.30 0.54
N LYS A 489 2.78 -23.83 0.26
CA LYS A 489 2.58 -25.25 -0.04
C LYS A 489 3.23 -25.68 -1.36
N GLN A 490 3.11 -24.87 -2.41
CA GLN A 490 3.53 -25.24 -3.77
C GLN A 490 4.97 -24.82 -4.07
N PHE A 491 5.40 -23.68 -3.53
CA PHE A 491 6.70 -23.06 -3.85
C PHE A 491 7.61 -22.88 -2.64
N GLY A 492 7.23 -23.41 -1.48
CA GLY A 492 8.04 -23.35 -0.26
C GLY A 492 8.30 -21.93 0.24
N VAL A 493 7.47 -20.96 -0.14
CA VAL A 493 7.64 -19.57 0.30
C VAL A 493 7.46 -19.50 1.81
N THR A 494 8.42 -18.87 2.51
CA THR A 494 8.34 -18.69 3.97
C THR A 494 8.61 -17.27 4.43
N PHE A 495 8.78 -16.33 3.50
CA PHE A 495 9.28 -15.00 3.79
C PHE A 495 8.71 -13.96 2.81
N GLU A 496 8.30 -12.81 3.34
CA GLU A 496 7.86 -11.64 2.57
C GLU A 496 8.99 -10.60 2.45
N CYS A 497 9.42 -10.26 1.23
CA CYS A 497 10.45 -9.26 0.97
C CYS A 497 10.01 -7.84 1.32
N PHE A 498 8.70 -7.55 1.27
CA PHE A 498 8.15 -6.23 1.58
C PHE A 498 6.88 -6.38 2.42
N ALA A 499 7.02 -6.16 3.73
CA ALA A 499 5.88 -6.18 4.65
C ALA A 499 6.11 -5.24 5.83
N SER A 500 5.23 -5.36 6.82
CA SER A 500 5.26 -4.70 8.11
C SER A 500 4.75 -5.70 9.17
N PRO A 501 5.01 -5.47 10.47
CA PRO A 501 4.38 -6.27 11.52
C PRO A 501 2.84 -6.29 11.45
N LEU A 502 2.25 -5.25 10.85
CA LEU A 502 0.80 -5.08 10.71
C LEU A 502 0.23 -5.93 9.57
N ASN A 503 0.90 -6.00 8.43
CA ASN A 503 0.38 -6.69 7.24
C ASN A 503 0.98 -8.07 6.95
N CYS A 504 2.09 -8.44 7.60
CA CYS A 504 2.79 -9.70 7.29
C CYS A 504 1.91 -10.94 7.48
N TYR A 505 2.08 -11.92 6.61
CA TYR A 505 1.51 -13.25 6.75
C TYR A 505 2.42 -14.17 7.58
N PHE A 506 3.73 -14.15 7.32
CA PHE A 506 4.72 -14.94 8.07
C PHE A 506 5.31 -14.14 9.24
N LYS A 507 5.93 -14.82 10.20
CA LYS A 507 6.71 -14.17 11.29
C LYS A 507 8.12 -13.71 10.86
N GLN A 508 8.51 -13.96 9.61
CA GLN A 508 9.77 -13.50 9.03
C GLN A 508 9.51 -12.72 7.74
N PHE A 509 9.97 -11.47 7.74
CA PHE A 509 9.76 -10.56 6.63
C PHE A 509 10.80 -9.45 6.67
N CYS A 510 10.96 -8.75 5.55
CA CYS A 510 11.68 -7.49 5.48
C CYS A 510 10.68 -6.33 5.60
N SER A 511 11.10 -5.23 6.25
CA SER A 511 10.28 -4.03 6.43
C SER A 511 11.13 -2.77 6.48
N ALA A 512 10.48 -1.61 6.37
CA ALA A 512 11.17 -0.32 6.25
C ALA A 512 11.91 0.11 7.53
N PHE A 513 11.44 -0.28 8.72
CA PHE A 513 11.86 0.32 9.98
C PHE A 513 12.53 -0.70 10.93
N PRO A 514 13.81 -1.05 10.71
CA PRO A 514 14.52 -2.06 11.51
C PRO A 514 14.62 -1.70 13.00
N ASP A 515 14.62 -0.41 13.34
CA ASP A 515 14.69 0.08 14.71
C ASP A 515 13.49 -0.38 15.56
N ILE A 516 12.30 -0.43 14.98
CA ILE A 516 11.07 -0.79 15.69
C ILE A 516 10.50 -2.15 15.27
N ASP A 517 10.55 -2.47 13.99
CA ASP A 517 9.94 -3.70 13.46
C ASP A 517 10.76 -4.95 13.79
N GLY A 518 12.06 -4.80 14.10
CA GLY A 518 12.94 -5.90 14.50
C GLY A 518 12.43 -6.63 15.75
N PHE A 519 11.77 -5.92 16.68
CA PHE A 519 11.13 -6.52 17.85
C PHE A 519 9.90 -7.37 17.51
N PHE A 520 9.37 -7.25 16.30
CA PHE A 520 8.17 -7.94 15.82
C PHE A 520 8.44 -8.82 14.59
N GLY A 521 9.70 -9.17 14.32
CA GLY A 521 10.06 -10.18 13.32
C GLY A 521 10.73 -9.64 12.06
N SER A 522 10.92 -8.32 11.93
CA SER A 522 11.57 -7.77 10.73
C SER A 522 13.05 -8.12 10.64
N ARG A 523 13.50 -8.44 9.43
CA ARG A 523 14.91 -8.63 9.04
C ARG A 523 15.56 -7.35 8.49
N GLY A 524 14.85 -6.22 8.61
CA GLY A 524 15.25 -4.90 8.12
C GLY A 524 14.85 -4.66 6.66
N PRO A 525 15.32 -3.56 6.05
CA PRO A 525 15.00 -3.22 4.67
C PRO A 525 15.51 -4.28 3.70
N PHE A 526 14.72 -4.58 2.66
CA PHE A 526 15.04 -5.65 1.71
C PHE A 526 16.39 -5.47 1.02
N LEU A 527 16.71 -4.24 0.60
CA LEU A 527 17.98 -3.92 -0.07
C LEU A 527 19.22 -4.14 0.82
N SER A 528 19.03 -4.29 2.14
CA SER A 528 20.10 -4.62 3.10
C SER A 528 20.01 -6.07 3.62
N PHE A 529 19.13 -6.87 3.03
CA PHE A 529 18.96 -8.28 3.35
C PHE A 529 19.53 -9.13 2.20
N SER A 530 20.56 -9.93 2.50
CA SER A 530 21.29 -10.71 1.50
C SER A 530 21.16 -12.23 1.76
N PRO A 531 20.02 -12.85 1.41
CA PRO A 531 19.84 -14.28 1.54
C PRO A 531 20.73 -15.04 0.56
N VAL A 532 21.34 -16.12 1.05
CA VAL A 532 22.07 -17.10 0.24
C VAL A 532 21.11 -18.15 -0.31
N SER A 533 20.09 -18.54 0.44
CA SER A 533 19.06 -19.47 0.00
C SER A 533 17.68 -19.10 0.56
N GLY A 534 16.63 -19.68 0.00
CA GLY A 534 15.26 -19.55 0.48
C GLY A 534 14.26 -19.33 -0.66
N SER A 535 12.98 -19.37 -0.32
CA SER A 535 11.89 -19.03 -1.25
C SER A 535 11.06 -17.90 -0.67
N PHE A 536 10.88 -16.86 -1.49
CA PHE A 536 10.44 -15.53 -1.06
C PHE A 536 9.27 -15.05 -1.92
N GLU A 537 8.31 -14.40 -1.28
CA GLU A 537 7.29 -13.58 -1.94
C GLU A 537 7.74 -12.11 -1.91
N ALA A 538 7.45 -11.37 -2.97
CA ALA A 538 7.71 -9.94 -3.03
C ALA A 538 6.55 -9.17 -3.67
N ASN A 539 5.86 -8.38 -2.86
CA ASN A 539 4.89 -7.38 -3.31
C ASN A 539 5.38 -5.97 -2.92
N PRO A 540 6.30 -5.36 -3.69
CA PRO A 540 6.90 -4.07 -3.34
C PRO A 540 5.87 -2.93 -3.38
N PRO A 541 6.06 -1.87 -2.57
CA PRO A 541 5.24 -0.68 -2.72
C PRO A 541 5.53 0.01 -4.05
N PHE A 542 4.56 0.76 -4.56
CA PHE A 542 4.64 1.36 -5.90
C PHE A 542 5.53 2.60 -5.93
N CYS A 543 6.83 2.37 -5.99
CA CYS A 543 7.89 3.34 -6.23
C CYS A 543 8.81 2.77 -7.31
N GLU A 544 8.90 3.42 -8.46
CA GLU A 544 9.66 2.93 -9.62
C GLU A 544 11.13 2.72 -9.27
N GLU A 545 11.72 3.67 -8.56
CA GLU A 545 13.11 3.66 -8.16
C GLU A 545 13.42 2.51 -7.17
N LEU A 546 12.50 2.22 -6.24
CA LEU A 546 12.62 1.07 -5.34
C LEU A 546 12.45 -0.26 -6.08
N MET A 547 11.48 -0.36 -6.98
CA MET A 547 11.28 -1.56 -7.79
C MET A 547 12.48 -1.84 -8.68
N ASP A 548 13.10 -0.81 -9.27
CA ASP A 548 14.31 -0.97 -10.08
C ASP A 548 15.52 -1.44 -9.26
N ALA A 549 15.73 -0.83 -8.08
CA ALA A 549 16.76 -1.28 -7.13
C ALA A 549 16.52 -2.72 -6.63
N MET A 550 15.26 -3.08 -6.41
CA MET A 550 14.85 -4.44 -6.03
C MET A 550 15.22 -5.45 -7.12
N VAL A 551 14.96 -5.17 -8.39
CA VAL A 551 15.32 -6.06 -9.50
C VAL A 551 16.83 -6.27 -9.56
N THR A 552 17.62 -5.20 -9.44
CA THR A 552 19.08 -5.31 -9.35
C THR A 552 19.52 -6.18 -8.18
N HIS A 553 18.92 -5.99 -7.00
CA HIS A 553 19.24 -6.78 -5.82
C HIS A 553 18.88 -8.27 -5.99
N PHE A 554 17.72 -8.59 -6.59
CA PHE A 554 17.37 -9.98 -6.91
C PHE A 554 18.37 -10.63 -7.84
N GLU A 555 18.73 -9.99 -8.95
CA GLU A 555 19.68 -10.54 -9.93
C GLU A 555 21.07 -10.75 -9.32
N ASP A 556 21.53 -9.81 -8.48
CA ASP A 556 22.78 -9.92 -7.74
C ASP A 556 22.78 -11.12 -6.78
N LEU A 557 21.69 -11.33 -6.03
CA LEU A 557 21.57 -12.46 -5.10
C LEU A 557 21.50 -13.81 -5.83
N LEU A 558 20.72 -13.87 -6.91
CA LEU A 558 20.54 -15.08 -7.73
C LEU A 558 21.82 -15.48 -8.46
N GLU A 559 22.64 -14.50 -8.88
CA GLU A 559 23.92 -14.75 -9.52
C GLU A 559 25.01 -15.19 -8.53
N ARG A 560 25.04 -14.58 -7.33
CA ARG A 560 26.09 -14.86 -6.33
C ARG A 560 25.91 -16.19 -5.60
N SER A 561 24.69 -16.75 -5.59
CA SER A 561 24.39 -17.99 -4.87
C SER A 561 24.14 -19.17 -5.78
N SER A 562 24.77 -20.30 -5.45
CA SER A 562 24.49 -21.61 -6.02
C SER A 562 23.46 -22.42 -5.21
N GLU A 563 23.08 -21.97 -4.02
CA GLU A 563 22.05 -22.59 -3.20
C GLU A 563 20.64 -22.32 -3.74
N PRO A 564 19.61 -23.14 -3.41
CA PRO A 564 18.26 -22.90 -3.90
C PRO A 564 17.70 -21.54 -3.50
N LEU A 565 17.51 -20.66 -4.49
CA LEU A 565 17.01 -19.30 -4.28
C LEU A 565 15.91 -18.95 -5.29
N SER A 566 14.77 -18.48 -4.77
CA SER A 566 13.56 -18.21 -5.55
C SER A 566 12.85 -16.95 -5.05
N PHE A 567 12.50 -16.06 -5.97
CA PHE A 567 11.66 -14.89 -5.72
C PHE A 567 10.41 -14.96 -6.60
N ILE A 568 9.23 -14.85 -5.99
CA ILE A 568 7.93 -14.75 -6.68
C ILE A 568 7.41 -13.33 -6.47
N ILE A 569 7.42 -12.54 -7.54
CA ILE A 569 7.20 -11.10 -7.51
C ILE A 569 5.81 -10.77 -8.03
N PHE A 570 5.08 -9.93 -7.29
CA PHE A 570 3.76 -9.41 -7.64
C PHE A 570 3.87 -7.90 -7.86
N VAL A 571 3.71 -7.44 -9.10
CA VAL A 571 3.73 -6.01 -9.44
C VAL A 571 2.57 -5.65 -10.34
N PRO A 572 2.04 -4.40 -10.27
CA PRO A 572 1.04 -3.94 -11.22
C PRO A 572 1.53 -4.04 -12.66
N GLU A 573 0.66 -4.50 -13.55
CA GLU A 573 0.91 -4.57 -14.99
C GLU A 573 0.76 -3.19 -15.65
N TRP A 574 1.56 -2.23 -15.21
CA TRP A 574 1.61 -0.91 -15.84
C TRP A 574 2.38 -1.03 -17.16
N ARG A 575 1.72 -0.73 -18.27
CA ARG A 575 2.27 -0.81 -19.64
C ARG A 575 2.18 0.49 -20.44
N ASP A 576 1.65 1.56 -19.85
CA ASP A 576 1.51 2.86 -20.52
C ASP A 576 2.04 4.02 -19.65
N PRO A 577 3.36 4.26 -19.68
CA PRO A 577 4.42 3.38 -20.21
C PRO A 577 4.75 2.23 -19.24
N PRO A 578 5.42 1.15 -19.70
CA PRO A 578 5.89 0.12 -18.80
C PRO A 578 6.99 0.64 -17.89
N THR A 579 6.97 0.25 -16.61
CA THR A 579 8.06 0.62 -15.70
C THR A 579 9.36 -0.08 -16.11
N PRO A 580 10.53 0.55 -15.90
CA PRO A 580 11.82 -0.10 -16.13
C PRO A 580 11.96 -1.42 -15.38
N ALA A 581 11.49 -1.46 -14.13
CA ALA A 581 11.51 -2.66 -13.30
C ALA A 581 10.73 -3.84 -13.91
N LEU A 582 9.50 -3.61 -14.38
CA LEU A 582 8.70 -4.66 -15.03
C LEU A 582 9.42 -5.19 -16.28
N THR A 583 9.89 -4.28 -17.14
CA THR A 583 10.60 -4.64 -18.38
C THR A 583 11.85 -5.47 -18.09
N ARG A 584 12.64 -5.08 -17.07
CA ARG A 584 13.85 -5.80 -16.67
C ARG A 584 13.54 -7.20 -16.13
N MET A 585 12.49 -7.35 -15.31
CA MET A 585 12.08 -8.67 -14.82
C MET A 585 11.59 -9.60 -15.94
N GLU A 586 10.86 -9.07 -16.92
CA GLU A 586 10.42 -9.83 -18.10
C GLU A 586 11.61 -10.30 -18.96
N ALA A 587 12.70 -9.52 -19.00
CA ALA A 587 13.93 -9.83 -19.74
C ALA A 587 15.00 -10.60 -18.94
N SER A 588 14.81 -10.79 -17.63
CA SER A 588 15.83 -11.40 -16.76
C SER A 588 16.14 -12.84 -17.16
N ARG A 589 17.44 -13.21 -17.17
CA ARG A 589 17.88 -14.60 -17.42
C ARG A 589 17.40 -15.60 -16.37
N PHE A 590 17.02 -15.11 -15.20
CA PHE A 590 16.50 -15.93 -14.11
C PHE A 590 14.99 -16.16 -14.18
N ARG A 591 14.29 -15.52 -15.14
CA ARG A 591 12.85 -15.70 -15.30
C ARG A 591 12.52 -17.13 -15.74
N ARG A 592 11.72 -17.81 -14.92
CA ARG A 592 11.28 -19.20 -15.15
C ARG A 592 9.83 -19.30 -15.59
N HIS A 593 9.00 -18.36 -15.14
CA HIS A 593 7.60 -18.27 -15.51
C HIS A 593 7.08 -16.84 -15.32
N GLN A 594 6.01 -16.52 -16.02
CA GLN A 594 5.27 -15.27 -15.89
C GLN A 594 3.79 -15.54 -16.16
N MET A 595 2.93 -14.97 -15.33
CA MET A 595 1.49 -14.92 -15.57
C MET A 595 0.94 -13.55 -15.23
N ILE A 596 -0.27 -13.27 -15.70
CA ILE A 596 -0.97 -12.01 -15.45
C ILE A 596 -2.31 -12.36 -14.82
N MET A 597 -2.57 -11.77 -13.65
CA MET A 597 -3.90 -11.77 -13.05
C MET A 597 -4.70 -10.61 -13.64
N PRO A 598 -5.81 -10.85 -14.35
CA PRO A 598 -6.55 -9.78 -15.00
C PRO A 598 -7.11 -8.76 -14.00
N PRO A 599 -7.28 -7.49 -14.43
CA PRO A 599 -7.95 -6.49 -13.61
C PRO A 599 -9.37 -6.94 -13.23
N PHE A 600 -9.81 -6.61 -12.03
CA PHE A 600 -11.11 -6.95 -11.44
C PHE A 600 -11.41 -8.46 -11.22
N GLU A 601 -10.45 -9.33 -11.54
CA GLU A 601 -10.56 -10.80 -11.35
C GLU A 601 -9.79 -11.31 -10.12
N HIS A 602 -9.07 -10.44 -9.42
CA HIS A 602 -8.34 -10.78 -8.20
C HIS A 602 -8.47 -9.70 -7.12
N GLU A 603 -8.16 -10.07 -5.89
CA GLU A 603 -8.28 -9.21 -4.71
C GLU A 603 -6.93 -9.02 -4.01
N TYR A 604 -6.82 -7.89 -3.32
CA TYR A 604 -5.80 -7.63 -2.32
C TYR A 604 -6.45 -7.43 -0.96
N ARG A 605 -5.66 -7.64 0.10
CA ARG A 605 -6.00 -7.21 1.45
C ARG A 605 -5.56 -5.76 1.67
N SER A 606 -6.40 -4.98 2.32
CA SER A 606 -6.18 -3.59 2.69
C SER A 606 -4.94 -3.47 3.57
N GLY A 607 -4.06 -2.51 3.25
CA GLY A 607 -2.95 -2.16 4.12
C GLY A 607 -3.40 -1.66 5.50
N SER A 608 -4.61 -1.10 5.58
CA SER A 608 -5.23 -0.65 6.82
C SER A 608 -5.95 -1.79 7.57
N GLN A 609 -5.69 -3.07 7.26
CA GLN A 609 -6.33 -4.23 7.91
C GLN A 609 -6.22 -4.26 9.44
N HIS A 610 -5.28 -3.52 10.01
CA HIS A 610 -5.08 -3.37 11.45
C HIS A 610 -6.09 -2.42 12.11
N ILE A 611 -6.88 -1.67 11.34
CA ILE A 611 -7.89 -0.70 11.83
C ILE A 611 -9.20 -0.73 11.03
N CYS A 612 -9.21 -1.17 9.78
CA CYS A 612 -10.39 -1.13 8.93
C CYS A 612 -11.44 -2.15 9.36
N LYS A 613 -12.68 -1.94 8.90
CA LYS A 613 -13.77 -2.89 9.17
C LYS A 613 -13.59 -4.16 8.35
N ARG A 614 -14.27 -5.23 8.77
CA ARG A 614 -14.18 -6.55 8.13
C ARG A 614 -14.58 -6.51 6.66
N GLU A 615 -15.55 -5.69 6.30
CA GLU A 615 -16.08 -5.53 4.95
C GLU A 615 -15.10 -4.79 4.02
N GLU A 616 -14.11 -4.08 4.59
CA GLU A 616 -13.12 -3.27 3.89
C GLU A 616 -11.75 -3.98 3.78
N ILE A 617 -11.64 -5.20 4.33
CA ILE A 617 -10.37 -5.95 4.33
C ILE A 617 -9.98 -6.37 2.93
N TYR A 618 -10.93 -6.82 2.10
CA TYR A 618 -10.64 -7.28 0.74
C TYR A 618 -11.16 -6.25 -0.26
N TYR A 619 -10.35 -5.93 -1.27
CA TYR A 619 -10.75 -5.09 -2.38
C TYR A 619 -10.25 -5.69 -3.69
N LYS A 620 -11.04 -5.54 -4.75
CA LYS A 620 -10.65 -5.98 -6.08
C LYS A 620 -9.59 -5.05 -6.65
N SER A 621 -8.53 -5.63 -7.22
CA SER A 621 -7.55 -4.85 -7.96
C SER A 621 -8.18 -4.30 -9.23
N VAL A 622 -7.99 -3.01 -9.51
CA VAL A 622 -8.45 -2.40 -10.77
C VAL A 622 -7.44 -2.56 -11.90
N HIS A 623 -6.21 -2.97 -11.58
CA HIS A 623 -5.12 -3.19 -12.52
C HIS A 623 -4.85 -4.69 -12.63
N GLY A 624 -4.28 -5.09 -13.77
CA GLY A 624 -3.66 -6.41 -13.85
C GLY A 624 -2.48 -6.50 -12.89
N THR A 625 -2.19 -7.68 -12.37
CA THR A 625 -0.98 -7.95 -11.59
C THR A 625 -0.12 -8.97 -12.33
N ALA A 626 1.09 -8.57 -12.69
CA ALA A 626 2.09 -9.48 -13.21
C ALA A 626 2.70 -10.27 -12.06
N VAL A 627 2.70 -11.59 -12.19
CA VAL A 627 3.34 -12.54 -11.27
C VAL A 627 4.54 -13.16 -11.98
N ILE A 628 5.75 -12.86 -11.49
CA ILE A 628 7.01 -13.24 -12.15
C ILE A 628 7.83 -14.14 -11.23
N PHE A 629 8.32 -15.25 -11.75
CA PHE A 629 9.16 -16.21 -11.02
C PHE A 629 10.62 -16.02 -11.43
N LEU A 630 11.46 -15.50 -10.54
CA LEU A 630 12.90 -15.37 -10.73
C LEU A 630 13.62 -16.40 -9.85
N GLN A 631 14.32 -17.36 -10.47
CA GLN A 631 14.97 -18.45 -9.76
C GLN A 631 16.33 -18.80 -10.39
N ASN A 632 17.34 -19.02 -9.54
CA ASN A 632 18.60 -19.60 -9.98
C ASN A 632 18.39 -21.10 -10.29
N ASN A 633 19.41 -21.78 -10.80
CA ASN A 633 19.25 -23.16 -11.28
C ASN A 633 18.83 -24.13 -10.15
N ALA A 634 19.40 -23.97 -8.95
CA ALA A 634 19.05 -24.79 -7.79
C ALA A 634 17.63 -24.47 -7.28
N GLY A 635 17.23 -23.20 -7.27
CA GLY A 635 15.89 -22.75 -6.92
C GLY A 635 14.84 -23.29 -7.88
N PHE A 636 15.10 -23.22 -9.19
CA PHE A 636 14.25 -23.80 -10.22
C PHE A 636 14.12 -25.31 -10.08
N SER A 637 15.23 -26.02 -9.82
CA SER A 637 15.19 -27.47 -9.62
C SER A 637 14.33 -27.90 -8.42
N LYS A 638 14.24 -27.05 -7.39
CA LYS A 638 13.50 -27.34 -6.14
C LYS A 638 12.04 -26.89 -6.21
N TRP A 639 11.80 -25.69 -6.72
CA TRP A 639 10.51 -24.99 -6.71
C TRP A 639 10.05 -24.61 -8.12
N GLU A 640 10.30 -25.50 -9.07
CA GLU A 640 9.87 -25.33 -10.46
C GLU A 640 8.39 -24.90 -10.55
N PRO A 641 8.07 -23.85 -11.32
CA PRO A 641 6.71 -23.46 -11.68
C PRO A 641 6.09 -24.44 -12.70
N THR A 642 5.88 -25.70 -12.28
CA THR A 642 5.19 -26.70 -13.09
C THR A 642 3.74 -26.31 -13.32
N THR A 643 3.15 -26.84 -14.38
CA THR A 643 1.74 -26.57 -14.74
C THR A 643 0.79 -26.83 -13.58
N GLU A 644 1.00 -27.91 -12.83
CA GLU A 644 0.16 -28.32 -11.69
C GLU A 644 0.26 -27.31 -10.54
N ARG A 645 1.48 -26.90 -10.18
CA ARG A 645 1.71 -25.91 -9.12
C ARG A 645 1.12 -24.54 -9.47
N ILE A 646 1.23 -24.15 -10.74
CA ILE A 646 0.64 -22.89 -11.25
C ILE A 646 -0.89 -22.96 -11.23
N GLN A 647 -1.49 -24.10 -11.59
CA GLN A 647 -2.94 -24.29 -11.50
C GLN A 647 -3.45 -24.20 -10.06
N GLU A 648 -2.72 -24.76 -9.09
CA GLU A 648 -3.06 -24.64 -7.66
C GLU A 648 -2.98 -23.19 -7.16
N LEU A 649 -1.96 -22.43 -7.60
CA LEU A 649 -1.86 -21.00 -7.28
C LEU A 649 -3.02 -20.20 -7.91
N LEU A 650 -3.35 -20.45 -9.17
CA LEU A 650 -4.50 -19.81 -9.85
C LEU A 650 -5.84 -20.20 -9.20
N ALA A 651 -5.97 -21.44 -8.70
CA ALA A 651 -7.15 -21.87 -7.98
C ALA A 651 -7.35 -21.08 -6.67
N ALA A 652 -6.27 -20.67 -6.00
CA ALA A 652 -6.33 -19.87 -4.77
C ALA A 652 -6.87 -18.44 -4.98
N TYR A 653 -6.87 -17.93 -6.23
CA TYR A 653 -7.49 -16.65 -6.57
C TYR A 653 -9.01 -16.74 -6.73
N LYS A 654 -9.57 -17.94 -6.94
CA LYS A 654 -11.01 -18.09 -7.09
C LYS A 654 -11.67 -17.86 -5.73
N PRO A 655 -12.65 -16.94 -5.60
CA PRO A 655 -13.30 -16.70 -4.33
C PRO A 655 -13.97 -17.99 -3.85
N SER A 656 -13.53 -18.53 -2.72
CA SER A 656 -14.26 -19.57 -2.00
C SER A 656 -15.66 -19.03 -1.74
N GLY A 657 -16.68 -19.61 -2.37
CA GLY A 657 -18.04 -19.05 -2.51
C GLY A 657 -18.66 -18.54 -1.20
N ARG A 658 -18.33 -17.30 -0.80
CA ARG A 658 -19.01 -16.56 0.25
C ARG A 658 -20.31 -16.02 -0.34
N SER A 659 -21.28 -16.90 -0.51
CA SER A 659 -22.67 -16.52 -0.73
C SER A 659 -23.16 -15.79 0.54
N LEU A 660 -23.20 -14.47 0.49
CA LEU A 660 -23.99 -13.68 1.45
C LEU A 660 -25.47 -14.04 1.20
N PRO A 661 -26.23 -14.47 2.23
CA PRO A 661 -27.65 -14.75 2.07
C PRO A 661 -28.38 -13.46 1.71
N SER A 662 -29.14 -13.47 0.62
CA SER A 662 -29.97 -12.34 0.20
C SER A 662 -31.02 -12.04 1.28
N PRO A 663 -31.26 -10.76 1.64
CA PRO A 663 -32.32 -10.42 2.56
C PRO A 663 -33.68 -10.62 1.87
N GLY A 664 -34.42 -11.64 2.31
CA GLY A 664 -35.83 -11.79 1.97
C GLY A 664 -36.68 -10.65 2.54
N PRO A 665 -37.85 -10.36 1.95
CA PRO A 665 -38.63 -9.18 2.28
C PRO A 665 -39.22 -9.25 3.70
N SER A 666 -38.97 -8.21 4.48
CA SER A 666 -39.46 -8.03 5.85
C SER A 666 -40.99 -7.81 5.87
N SER A 667 -41.72 -8.74 6.48
CA SER A 667 -43.10 -8.53 6.89
C SER A 667 -43.15 -7.63 8.14
N THR A 668 -43.80 -6.48 8.00
CA THR A 668 -44.16 -5.53 9.06
C THR A 668 -45.14 -6.15 10.06
N SER A 669 -44.83 -6.07 11.36
CA SER A 669 -45.81 -6.24 12.44
C SER A 669 -45.72 -5.08 13.43
N THR A 670 -46.72 -4.20 13.38
CA THR A 670 -47.07 -3.21 14.39
C THR A 670 -47.61 -3.89 15.65
N GLY A 671 -47.23 -3.38 16.84
CA GLY A 671 -47.60 -3.95 18.13
C GLY A 671 -49.05 -3.71 18.56
N ASP A 672 -49.49 -4.38 19.62
CA ASP A 672 -49.71 -3.77 20.94
C ASP A 672 -50.04 -4.83 22.01
N LYS A 673 -49.60 -4.55 23.24
CA LYS A 673 -50.09 -4.86 24.60
C LYS A 673 -50.80 -6.17 25.04
N ASP A 674 -50.31 -6.57 26.22
CA ASP A 674 -51.03 -6.91 27.48
C ASP A 674 -51.28 -8.37 27.92
N SER A 675 -50.97 -8.56 29.21
CA SER A 675 -51.54 -9.51 30.18
C SER A 675 -50.97 -10.95 30.29
N LYS A 676 -50.22 -11.15 31.38
CA LYS A 676 -50.14 -12.39 32.20
C LYS A 676 -51.44 -12.55 33.05
N PRO A 677 -51.71 -13.65 33.81
CA PRO A 677 -51.07 -14.99 33.91
C PRO A 677 -52.07 -16.18 34.17
N VAL A 678 -51.52 -17.40 34.43
CA VAL A 678 -51.99 -18.47 35.37
C VAL A 678 -52.86 -19.66 34.86
N GLN A 679 -52.33 -20.89 35.12
CA GLN A 679 -52.93 -22.24 35.41
C GLN A 679 -53.94 -22.86 34.41
N GLU A 680 -54.14 -24.18 34.24
CA GLU A 680 -53.73 -25.42 34.93
C GLU A 680 -54.10 -26.65 34.06
N HIS A 681 -53.34 -27.75 34.26
CA HIS A 681 -53.76 -29.17 34.33
C HIS A 681 -54.34 -30.00 33.14
N LEU A 682 -53.88 -31.28 33.18
CA LEU A 682 -54.45 -32.56 32.71
C LEU A 682 -54.04 -32.99 31.28
N ALA A 683 -53.23 -34.02 31.01
CA ALA A 683 -53.09 -35.42 31.46
C ALA A 683 -53.75 -36.45 30.51
N ARG A 684 -52.95 -37.47 30.14
CA ARG A 684 -53.29 -38.82 29.62
C ARG A 684 -53.79 -38.90 28.17
N SER A 685 -53.54 -39.94 27.37
CA SER A 685 -52.80 -41.23 27.46
C SER A 685 -52.98 -41.98 26.13
N GLN A 686 -51.95 -42.74 25.69
CA GLN A 686 -52.01 -44.07 25.00
C GLN A 686 -52.83 -44.21 23.68
N ASP A 687 -52.51 -45.05 22.68
CA ASP A 687 -51.83 -46.34 22.65
C ASP A 687 -51.62 -46.79 21.19
N ASN A 688 -50.68 -47.75 20.98
CA ASN A 688 -50.69 -48.85 19.98
C ASN A 688 -50.71 -48.54 18.46
N SER A 689 -50.12 -49.34 17.55
CA SER A 689 -49.41 -50.62 17.58
C SER A 689 -48.85 -50.93 16.18
N SER A 690 -47.79 -51.74 16.16
CA SER A 690 -46.98 -52.40 15.10
C SER A 690 -47.79 -53.23 14.05
N PRO A 691 -47.22 -54.01 13.06
CA PRO A 691 -46.02 -54.88 13.13
C PRO A 691 -45.15 -55.02 11.82
N VAL A 692 -43.81 -55.31 11.90
CA VAL A 692 -43.08 -56.62 11.76
C VAL A 692 -43.12 -57.17 10.31
N ASP A 693 -42.08 -57.65 9.59
CA ASP A 693 -40.89 -58.47 9.91
C ASP A 693 -39.92 -58.60 8.68
N LYS A 694 -38.64 -58.97 8.95
CA LYS A 694 -37.69 -59.86 8.20
C LYS A 694 -37.27 -59.50 6.74
N THR A 695 -36.06 -59.73 6.23
CA THR A 695 -34.85 -60.50 6.62
C THR A 695 -33.71 -60.18 5.63
N ALA A 696 -32.49 -59.97 6.16
CA ALA A 696 -31.17 -60.53 5.79
C ALA A 696 -30.57 -60.41 4.35
N PRO A 697 -29.21 -60.48 4.24
CA PRO A 697 -28.39 -59.84 3.19
C PRO A 697 -27.75 -60.84 2.21
N ASP A 698 -27.10 -60.35 1.13
CA ASP A 698 -25.77 -60.84 0.69
C ASP A 698 -25.15 -60.12 -0.55
N THR A 699 -23.82 -59.94 -0.45
CA THR A 699 -22.75 -60.05 -1.47
C THR A 699 -22.63 -59.13 -2.72
N THR A 700 -21.51 -58.36 -2.71
CA THR A 700 -20.40 -58.24 -3.71
C THR A 700 -20.59 -57.76 -5.15
N ASN A 701 -19.56 -56.98 -5.57
CA ASN A 701 -19.07 -56.61 -6.91
C ASN A 701 -19.97 -55.61 -7.67
N ILE A 702 -19.52 -54.44 -8.12
CA ILE A 702 -18.27 -54.01 -8.77
C ILE A 702 -17.93 -52.59 -8.33
#